data_AF-A0A7S1AZE1-F1
#
_entry.id   AF-A0A7S1AZE1-F1
#
_cell.length_a   1.000
_cell.length_b   1.000
_cell.length_c   1.000
_cell.angle_alpha   90.00
_cell.angle_beta   90.00
_cell.angle_gamma   90.00
#
_symmetry.space_group_name_H-M   'P 1'
#
loop_
_entity.id
_entity.type
_entity.pdbx_description
1 polymer ?
#
loop_
_entity_poly.entity_id
_entity_poly.type
_entity_poly.pdbx_seq_one_letter_code
_entity_poly.pdbx_strand_id
1 'polypeptide(L)'
;MDILSGEEALLAASDLVFKKMRVDSRFSKFWAFADFPEFEVHVRRFLKGAFGGAEWPELRVTDDVIANYDGLADALVDALDRPLALGTDVMSEAFNLLTTDMSDDERVLFFLERIEEIATAHADIAVTESNEATSQRASETAEDPDVVEAEESAIREAMQNSIVATEALAQDINVLAFEELLLPEAQINAAQDGWRLFLSTSSSQEMAGEAIYSALFEGAPSLQALFTTPRAVQAMRFLTCFSSFVEALSDPARLHTFVDTIGLRHLHLDVTIPRVVIFRDAILDLFSVELGEKFSQQAMDGWKTLLNYVGGAIIFVKTNYSERITLIFTSWKTANAKSTKESGSEEQGSGPKGKGSGDKTSRFKNMVVIRYKKTDNRASESDQVGQEHAQDGDDKTLAGGVPTTYPEMFAFNSAVMGFNDKKWMKEVLDCFHNIVTNVSNSARLQEECDVLALRISRVAKGSVNFADYKSCMLATLRAILPKDWSTSHEVAWSWLWENVERVLMKTMGKPPKWQDSLTKFYASLTEETKFEMRADIYARFFVGAPAGQDYFKQSNTYLHIIADKIMEMTLEIYATPVQMVDEISALGLRHVGYGIPTELFGPFVSACVEMLNTCTKDECVIDAFRWSLGLVSQMLTRTIQEGSTIVMKAITTNNSKLLRKAIS
;
A
#
# COMPACT_ATOMS: atom_id res chain seq x y z
N MET A 1 28.33 -5.90 -17.10
CA MET A 1 26.92 -6.11 -17.49
C MET A 1 26.74 -7.60 -17.61
N ASP A 2 25.79 -8.14 -16.88
CA ASP A 2 25.59 -9.58 -16.76
C ASP A 2 24.76 -10.10 -17.94
N ILE A 3 24.93 -11.37 -18.28
CA ILE A 3 24.05 -12.07 -19.23
C ILE A 3 22.83 -12.49 -18.43
N LEU A 4 21.65 -12.07 -18.87
CA LEU A 4 20.38 -12.36 -18.21
C LEU A 4 19.57 -13.33 -19.08
N SER A 5 18.69 -14.13 -18.48
CA SER A 5 17.79 -15.04 -19.21
C SER A 5 16.38 -15.00 -18.63
N GLY A 6 15.41 -15.54 -19.37
CA GLY A 6 14.04 -15.68 -18.93
C GLY A 6 13.39 -14.37 -18.48
N GLU A 7 12.70 -14.40 -17.33
CA GLU A 7 11.99 -13.22 -16.82
C GLU A 7 12.95 -12.08 -16.43
N GLU A 8 14.20 -12.35 -16.05
CA GLU A 8 15.18 -11.30 -15.71
C GLU A 8 15.60 -10.49 -16.95
N ALA A 9 15.82 -11.15 -18.09
CA ALA A 9 16.11 -10.49 -19.36
C ALA A 9 14.93 -9.62 -19.82
N LEU A 10 13.72 -10.14 -19.70
CA LEU A 10 12.49 -9.40 -20.01
C LEU A 10 12.32 -8.17 -19.12
N LEU A 11 12.55 -8.30 -17.81
CA LEU A 11 12.48 -7.20 -16.85
C LEU A 11 13.50 -6.10 -17.21
N ALA A 12 14.74 -6.49 -17.45
CA ALA A 12 15.79 -5.55 -17.83
C ALA A 12 15.49 -4.84 -19.18
N ALA A 13 14.95 -5.55 -20.16
CA ALA A 13 14.56 -4.96 -21.45
C ALA A 13 13.37 -4.00 -21.29
N SER A 14 12.39 -4.37 -20.47
CA SER A 14 11.25 -3.51 -20.09
C SER A 14 11.73 -2.22 -19.43
N ASP A 15 12.68 -2.31 -18.50
CA ASP A 15 13.27 -1.15 -17.83
C ASP A 15 14.01 -0.21 -18.79
N LEU A 16 14.71 -0.76 -19.79
CA LEU A 16 15.36 0.05 -20.83
C LEU A 16 14.34 0.80 -21.69
N VAL A 17 13.27 0.12 -22.16
CA VAL A 17 12.18 0.75 -22.89
C VAL A 17 11.56 1.86 -22.05
N PHE A 18 11.22 1.55 -20.79
CA PHE A 18 10.65 2.51 -19.85
C PHE A 18 11.55 3.75 -19.67
N LYS A 19 12.86 3.54 -19.48
CA LYS A 19 13.84 4.61 -19.30
C LYS A 19 13.93 5.51 -20.54
N LYS A 20 13.93 4.94 -21.75
CA LYS A 20 13.91 5.74 -23.01
C LYS A 20 12.61 6.52 -23.14
N MET A 21 11.45 5.90 -22.88
CA MET A 21 10.17 6.60 -22.97
C MET A 21 10.03 7.75 -21.98
N ARG A 22 10.61 7.62 -20.79
CA ARG A 22 10.55 8.66 -19.76
C ARG A 22 11.31 9.94 -20.15
N VAL A 23 12.36 9.81 -20.95
CA VAL A 23 13.14 10.97 -21.45
C VAL A 23 12.64 11.49 -22.79
N ASP A 24 11.75 10.75 -23.46
CA ASP A 24 11.16 11.16 -24.73
C ASP A 24 10.05 12.19 -24.54
N SER A 25 10.26 13.36 -25.16
CA SER A 25 9.34 14.49 -25.10
C SER A 25 7.93 14.20 -25.62
N ARG A 26 7.77 13.22 -26.53
CA ARG A 26 6.47 12.79 -27.07
C ARG A 26 5.52 12.31 -25.98
N PHE A 27 6.06 11.69 -24.92
CA PHE A 27 5.27 11.08 -23.84
C PHE A 27 5.11 11.94 -22.59
N SER A 28 5.82 13.08 -22.51
CA SER A 28 5.86 13.96 -21.33
C SER A 28 4.47 14.24 -20.71
N LYS A 29 3.49 14.59 -21.55
CA LYS A 29 2.12 14.93 -21.13
C LYS A 29 1.29 13.75 -20.59
N PHE A 30 1.67 12.51 -20.89
CA PHE A 30 0.92 11.32 -20.50
C PHE A 30 1.39 10.74 -19.16
N TRP A 31 2.64 11.01 -18.77
CA TRP A 31 3.21 10.52 -17.50
C TRP A 31 2.56 11.11 -16.25
N ALA A 32 1.89 12.26 -16.35
CA ALA A 32 1.23 12.90 -15.22
C ALA A 32 0.07 12.06 -14.65
N PHE A 33 -0.47 11.13 -15.44
CA PHE A 33 -1.63 10.30 -15.10
C PHE A 33 -1.37 8.80 -15.22
N ALA A 34 -0.11 8.41 -15.47
CA ALA A 34 0.24 7.01 -15.70
C ALA A 34 0.19 6.17 -14.41
N ASP A 35 -0.55 5.06 -14.43
CA ASP A 35 -0.44 4.01 -13.42
C ASP A 35 0.80 3.13 -13.73
N PHE A 36 1.93 3.42 -13.08
CA PHE A 36 3.21 2.76 -13.39
C PHE A 36 3.19 1.23 -13.21
N PRO A 37 2.65 0.67 -12.10
CA PRO A 37 2.49 -0.78 -11.97
C PRO A 37 1.69 -1.42 -13.11
N GLU A 38 0.55 -0.84 -13.50
CA GLU A 38 -0.27 -1.37 -14.59
C GLU A 38 0.48 -1.26 -15.93
N PHE A 39 1.10 -0.11 -16.17
CA PHE A 39 1.88 0.16 -17.39
C PHE A 39 3.03 -0.83 -17.59
N GLU A 40 3.79 -1.11 -16.54
CA GLU A 40 4.91 -2.06 -16.58
C GLU A 40 4.45 -3.49 -16.97
N VAL A 41 3.27 -3.91 -16.51
CA VAL A 41 2.66 -5.19 -16.92
C VAL A 41 2.37 -5.22 -18.42
N HIS A 42 1.89 -4.11 -18.98
CA HIS A 42 1.59 -4.01 -20.41
C HIS A 42 2.86 -3.96 -21.28
N VAL A 43 3.90 -3.25 -20.85
CA VAL A 43 5.21 -3.25 -21.54
C VAL A 43 5.82 -4.65 -21.57
N ARG A 44 5.80 -5.37 -20.43
CA ARG A 44 6.28 -6.77 -20.39
C ARG A 44 5.47 -7.68 -21.29
N ARG A 45 4.14 -7.56 -21.29
CA ARG A 45 3.26 -8.34 -22.17
C ARG A 45 3.58 -8.10 -23.65
N PHE A 46 3.76 -6.85 -24.02
CA PHE A 46 4.14 -6.46 -25.37
C PHE A 46 5.50 -7.07 -25.77
N LEU A 47 6.51 -6.94 -24.91
CA LEU A 47 7.85 -7.47 -25.16
C LEU A 47 7.89 -9.00 -25.23
N LYS A 48 7.02 -9.74 -24.50
CA LYS A 48 6.86 -11.19 -24.69
C LYS A 48 6.50 -11.57 -26.13
N GLY A 49 5.93 -10.65 -26.92
CA GLY A 49 5.68 -10.82 -28.35
C GLY A 49 6.94 -11.06 -29.18
N ALA A 50 8.12 -10.56 -28.76
CA ALA A 50 9.38 -10.72 -29.50
C ALA A 50 9.80 -12.18 -29.69
N PHE A 51 9.34 -13.08 -28.82
CA PHE A 51 9.66 -14.51 -28.90
C PHE A 51 8.39 -15.37 -28.95
N GLY A 52 7.26 -14.80 -29.43
CA GLY A 52 6.00 -15.52 -29.54
C GLY A 52 5.47 -16.07 -28.21
N GLY A 53 5.83 -15.45 -27.08
CA GLY A 53 5.50 -15.92 -25.73
C GLY A 53 6.41 -17.02 -25.18
N ALA A 54 7.46 -17.43 -25.91
CA ALA A 54 8.51 -18.31 -25.40
C ALA A 54 9.36 -17.60 -24.33
N GLU A 55 10.13 -18.40 -23.59
CA GLU A 55 11.08 -17.89 -22.60
C GLU A 55 12.19 -17.08 -23.29
N TRP A 56 12.56 -15.94 -22.70
CA TRP A 56 13.60 -15.07 -23.27
C TRP A 56 14.97 -15.77 -23.22
N PRO A 57 15.74 -15.74 -24.31
CA PRO A 57 17.06 -16.37 -24.36
C PRO A 57 18.07 -15.61 -23.48
N GLU A 58 19.24 -16.22 -23.28
CA GLU A 58 20.39 -15.55 -22.69
C GLU A 58 20.79 -14.33 -23.53
N LEU A 59 20.63 -13.14 -22.97
CA LEU A 59 20.82 -11.88 -23.64
C LEU A 59 21.52 -10.88 -22.72
N ARG A 60 22.59 -10.27 -23.25
CA ARG A 60 23.16 -9.06 -22.67
C ARG A 60 22.27 -7.87 -23.03
N VAL A 61 21.50 -7.40 -22.05
CA VAL A 61 20.54 -6.30 -22.25
C VAL A 61 21.27 -4.95 -22.26
N THR A 62 21.45 -4.37 -23.44
CA THR A 62 22.08 -3.05 -23.67
C THR A 62 21.12 -2.11 -24.42
N ASP A 63 21.50 -0.83 -24.55
CA ASP A 63 20.75 0.15 -25.35
C ASP A 63 20.56 -0.30 -26.82
N ASP A 64 21.42 -1.19 -27.34
CA ASP A 64 21.32 -1.72 -28.70
C ASP A 64 20.11 -2.63 -28.88
N VAL A 65 19.69 -3.34 -27.82
CA VAL A 65 18.50 -4.21 -27.82
C VAL A 65 17.26 -3.43 -28.24
N ILE A 66 17.22 -2.13 -27.91
CA ILE A 66 16.12 -1.22 -28.25
C ILE A 66 16.53 -0.16 -29.27
N ALA A 67 17.53 -0.44 -30.12
CA ALA A 67 18.07 0.52 -31.08
C ALA A 67 17.00 1.13 -32.02
N ASN A 68 15.92 0.40 -32.30
CA ASN A 68 14.81 0.87 -33.12
C ASN A 68 13.64 1.46 -32.30
N TYR A 69 13.95 2.03 -31.14
CA TYR A 69 12.95 2.61 -30.24
C TYR A 69 12.08 3.69 -30.89
N ASP A 70 12.61 4.47 -31.83
CA ASP A 70 11.85 5.56 -32.47
C ASP A 70 10.63 5.06 -33.27
N GLY A 71 10.74 3.90 -33.93
CA GLY A 71 9.62 3.30 -34.65
C GLY A 71 8.50 2.85 -33.70
N LEU A 72 8.88 2.22 -32.57
CA LEU A 72 7.94 1.87 -31.51
C LEU A 72 7.27 3.12 -30.94
N ALA A 73 8.04 4.17 -30.69
CA ALA A 73 7.54 5.41 -30.12
C ALA A 73 6.53 6.10 -31.07
N ASP A 74 6.77 6.11 -32.38
CA ASP A 74 5.82 6.62 -33.37
C ASP A 74 4.54 5.78 -33.42
N ALA A 75 4.64 4.45 -33.40
CA ALA A 75 3.48 3.58 -33.33
C ALA A 75 2.66 3.81 -32.05
N LEU A 76 3.34 4.05 -30.92
CA LEU A 76 2.70 4.34 -29.65
C LEU A 76 2.00 5.70 -29.66
N VAL A 77 2.56 6.72 -30.31
CA VAL A 77 1.86 8.01 -30.51
C VAL A 77 0.58 7.81 -31.31
N ASP A 78 0.63 7.03 -32.39
CA ASP A 78 -0.57 6.72 -33.18
C ASP A 78 -1.62 5.96 -32.36
N ALA A 79 -1.19 5.04 -31.48
CA ALA A 79 -2.08 4.36 -30.55
C ALA A 79 -2.72 5.32 -29.53
N LEU A 80 -1.95 6.29 -29.02
CA LEU A 80 -2.43 7.31 -28.08
C LEU A 80 -3.41 8.32 -28.71
N ASP A 81 -3.37 8.50 -30.03
CA ASP A 81 -4.31 9.33 -30.78
C ASP A 81 -5.63 8.61 -31.11
N ARG A 82 -5.72 7.29 -30.86
CA ARG A 82 -6.98 6.54 -31.01
C ARG A 82 -7.94 6.82 -29.85
N PRO A 83 -9.27 6.65 -30.05
CA PRO A 83 -10.23 6.76 -28.96
C PRO A 83 -10.00 5.66 -27.91
N LEU A 84 -9.52 6.03 -26.73
CA LEU A 84 -9.30 5.10 -25.61
C LEU A 84 -10.55 4.98 -24.74
N ALA A 85 -10.71 3.84 -24.09
CA ALA A 85 -11.80 3.60 -23.16
C ALA A 85 -11.75 4.60 -21.99
N LEU A 86 -12.92 5.12 -21.59
CA LEU A 86 -13.00 6.02 -20.45
C LEU A 86 -12.66 5.28 -19.15
N GLY A 87 -11.64 5.77 -18.44
CA GLY A 87 -11.28 5.29 -17.10
C GLY A 87 -10.18 4.22 -17.06
N THR A 88 -9.53 3.90 -18.19
CA THR A 88 -8.30 3.10 -18.21
C THR A 88 -7.06 4.01 -18.24
N ASP A 89 -5.93 3.48 -17.78
CA ASP A 89 -4.65 4.15 -17.91
C ASP A 89 -4.28 4.31 -19.39
N VAL A 90 -4.04 5.55 -19.81
CA VAL A 90 -3.89 5.92 -21.23
C VAL A 90 -2.67 5.23 -21.85
N MET A 91 -1.57 5.13 -21.10
CA MET A 91 -0.34 4.52 -21.57
C MET A 91 -0.46 2.99 -21.64
N SER A 92 -1.10 2.39 -20.65
CA SER A 92 -1.35 0.94 -20.59
C SER A 92 -2.28 0.49 -21.71
N GLU A 93 -3.36 1.23 -21.96
CA GLU A 93 -4.27 0.95 -23.07
C GLU A 93 -3.57 1.10 -24.43
N ALA A 94 -2.71 2.10 -24.58
CA ALA A 94 -1.95 2.27 -25.83
C ALA A 94 -1.02 1.08 -26.11
N PHE A 95 -0.33 0.53 -25.11
CA PHE A 95 0.45 -0.70 -25.28
C PHE A 95 -0.43 -1.94 -25.51
N ASN A 96 -1.61 -1.98 -24.92
CA ASN A 96 -2.59 -3.02 -25.21
C ASN A 96 -2.98 -3.01 -26.69
N LEU A 97 -3.27 -1.81 -27.25
CA LEU A 97 -3.55 -1.62 -28.67
C LEU A 97 -2.37 -2.01 -29.56
N LEU A 98 -1.12 -1.71 -29.15
CA LEU A 98 0.07 -2.18 -29.87
C LEU A 98 0.15 -3.71 -29.94
N THR A 99 -0.31 -4.39 -28.89
CA THR A 99 -0.26 -5.86 -28.80
C THR A 99 -1.42 -6.53 -29.54
N THR A 100 -2.61 -5.91 -29.60
CA THR A 100 -3.81 -6.53 -30.18
C THR A 100 -4.16 -5.98 -31.56
N ASP A 101 -4.30 -4.66 -31.68
CA ASP A 101 -4.94 -4.01 -32.84
C ASP A 101 -3.90 -3.47 -33.84
N MET A 102 -2.66 -3.33 -33.40
CA MET A 102 -1.52 -2.88 -34.19
C MET A 102 -0.39 -3.92 -34.17
N SER A 103 -0.70 -5.19 -33.91
CA SER A 103 0.27 -6.29 -33.97
C SER A 103 0.92 -6.43 -35.35
N ASP A 104 0.19 -6.01 -36.40
CA ASP A 104 0.64 -6.05 -37.80
C ASP A 104 1.29 -4.72 -38.26
N ASP A 105 1.49 -3.75 -37.36
CA ASP A 105 2.17 -2.49 -37.70
C ASP A 105 3.65 -2.76 -37.97
N GLU A 106 4.14 -2.38 -39.16
CA GLU A 106 5.52 -2.64 -39.60
C GLU A 106 6.57 -2.11 -38.61
N ARG A 107 6.29 -1.00 -37.91
CA ARG A 107 7.23 -0.43 -36.93
C ARG A 107 7.30 -1.26 -35.65
N VAL A 108 6.17 -1.82 -35.23
CA VAL A 108 6.05 -2.71 -34.07
C VAL A 108 6.75 -4.03 -34.38
N LEU A 109 6.45 -4.64 -35.53
CA LEU A 109 7.09 -5.87 -35.99
C LEU A 109 8.61 -5.69 -36.11
N PHE A 110 9.06 -4.64 -36.79
CA PHE A 110 10.49 -4.36 -36.95
C PHE A 110 11.20 -4.11 -35.61
N PHE A 111 10.52 -3.50 -34.63
CA PHE A 111 11.07 -3.35 -33.27
C PHE A 111 11.24 -4.71 -32.56
N LEU A 112 10.24 -5.58 -32.63
CA LEU A 112 10.27 -6.90 -31.99
C LEU A 112 11.26 -7.86 -32.70
N GLU A 113 11.26 -7.89 -34.04
CA GLU A 113 12.22 -8.64 -34.85
C GLU A 113 13.65 -8.21 -34.53
N ARG A 114 13.90 -6.91 -34.33
CA ARG A 114 15.24 -6.44 -33.99
C ARG A 114 15.73 -6.95 -32.63
N ILE A 115 14.83 -7.07 -31.66
CA ILE A 115 15.16 -7.68 -30.36
C ILE A 115 15.52 -9.16 -30.55
N GLU A 116 14.74 -9.89 -31.34
CA GLU A 116 14.97 -11.30 -31.66
C GLU A 116 16.29 -11.52 -32.41
N GLU A 117 16.62 -10.68 -33.39
CA GLU A 117 17.88 -10.73 -34.15
C GLU A 117 19.09 -10.54 -33.24
N ILE A 118 19.05 -9.54 -32.35
CA ILE A 118 20.17 -9.25 -31.43
C ILE A 118 20.34 -10.40 -30.44
N ALA A 119 19.23 -10.94 -29.93
CA ALA A 119 19.25 -12.08 -29.05
C ALA A 119 19.85 -13.33 -29.73
N THR A 120 19.46 -13.59 -30.97
CA THR A 120 19.99 -14.70 -31.77
C THR A 120 21.47 -14.52 -32.10
N ALA A 121 21.88 -13.30 -32.50
CA ALA A 121 23.28 -12.99 -32.78
C ALA A 121 24.17 -13.16 -31.54
N HIS A 122 23.68 -12.79 -30.36
CA HIS A 122 24.40 -13.03 -29.10
C HIS A 122 24.50 -14.52 -28.76
N ALA A 123 23.46 -15.32 -29.03
CA ALA A 123 23.52 -16.76 -28.85
C ALA A 123 24.56 -17.40 -29.79
N ASP A 124 24.62 -16.98 -31.06
CA ASP A 124 25.61 -17.47 -32.03
C ASP A 124 27.04 -17.06 -31.67
N ILE A 125 27.24 -15.84 -31.17
CA ILE A 125 28.55 -15.36 -30.69
C ILE A 125 28.96 -16.16 -29.45
N ALA A 126 28.08 -16.41 -28.50
CA ALA A 126 28.40 -17.19 -27.30
C ALA A 126 28.81 -18.64 -27.65
N VAL A 127 28.15 -19.26 -28.63
CA VAL A 127 28.52 -20.58 -29.15
C VAL A 127 29.86 -20.54 -29.90
N THR A 128 30.11 -19.48 -30.66
CA THR A 128 31.36 -19.31 -31.42
C THR A 128 32.54 -19.00 -30.51
N GLU A 129 32.40 -18.12 -29.52
CA GLU A 129 33.41 -17.81 -28.51
C GLU A 129 33.69 -19.02 -27.60
N SER A 130 32.69 -19.85 -27.29
CA SER A 130 32.90 -21.12 -26.59
C SER A 130 33.74 -22.11 -27.42
N ASN A 131 33.48 -22.17 -28.73
CA ASN A 131 34.23 -23.04 -29.65
C ASN A 131 35.61 -22.49 -30.01
N GLU A 132 35.78 -21.17 -30.14
CA GLU A 132 37.05 -20.50 -30.39
C GLU A 132 37.92 -20.43 -29.14
N ALA A 133 37.38 -20.25 -27.93
CA ALA A 133 38.15 -20.41 -26.68
C ALA A 133 38.69 -21.83 -26.51
N THR A 134 38.03 -22.82 -27.11
CA THR A 134 38.49 -24.21 -27.16
C THR A 134 39.55 -24.44 -28.26
N SER A 135 39.57 -23.61 -29.32
CA SER A 135 40.45 -23.77 -30.50
C SER A 135 41.65 -22.80 -30.55
N GLN A 136 41.56 -21.60 -29.96
CA GLN A 136 42.64 -20.59 -29.88
C GLN A 136 43.59 -20.84 -28.69
N ARG A 137 43.21 -21.67 -27.71
CA ARG A 137 44.13 -22.16 -26.67
C ARG A 137 45.23 -23.11 -27.22
N ALA A 138 45.17 -23.44 -28.51
CA ALA A 138 46.13 -24.32 -29.19
C ALA A 138 47.17 -23.57 -30.05
N SER A 139 47.07 -22.25 -30.23
CA SER A 139 47.87 -21.55 -31.25
C SER A 139 48.05 -20.06 -30.94
N GLU A 140 49.26 -19.69 -30.51
CA GLU A 140 49.81 -18.32 -30.36
C GLU A 140 49.31 -17.57 -29.10
N THR A 141 50.15 -17.04 -28.20
CA THR A 141 51.34 -16.20 -28.39
C THR A 141 52.31 -16.25 -27.19
N ALA A 142 53.59 -16.05 -27.48
CA ALA A 142 54.64 -15.79 -26.51
C ALA A 142 54.62 -14.31 -26.07
N GLU A 143 53.94 -14.02 -24.96
CA GLU A 143 54.26 -12.93 -24.03
C GLU A 143 54.13 -13.48 -22.61
N ASP A 144 54.91 -12.95 -21.67
CA ASP A 144 55.20 -13.55 -20.36
C ASP A 144 53.91 -13.93 -19.59
N PRO A 145 53.59 -15.23 -19.47
CA PRO A 145 52.29 -15.73 -19.03
C PRO A 145 52.01 -15.50 -17.54
N ASP A 146 53.03 -15.27 -16.72
CA ASP A 146 52.87 -15.23 -15.25
C ASP A 146 52.18 -13.95 -14.74
N VAL A 147 52.15 -12.85 -15.52
CA VAL A 147 51.59 -11.56 -15.06
C VAL A 147 50.13 -11.39 -15.47
N VAL A 148 49.76 -11.80 -16.69
CA VAL A 148 48.39 -11.65 -17.22
C VAL A 148 47.47 -12.76 -16.70
N GLU A 149 47.97 -13.98 -16.51
CA GLU A 149 47.21 -15.09 -15.93
C GLU A 149 46.89 -14.84 -14.44
N ALA A 150 47.77 -14.15 -13.71
CA ALA A 150 47.52 -13.78 -12.31
C ALA A 150 46.43 -12.69 -12.16
N GLU A 151 46.38 -11.70 -13.06
CA GLU A 151 45.43 -10.59 -12.97
C GLU A 151 44.03 -11.00 -13.47
N GLU A 152 43.94 -11.77 -14.57
CA GLU A 152 42.65 -12.31 -15.04
C GLU A 152 42.12 -13.44 -14.14
N SER A 153 42.99 -14.29 -13.57
CA SER A 153 42.58 -15.27 -12.57
C SER A 153 42.03 -14.57 -11.33
N ALA A 154 42.68 -13.51 -10.85
CA ALA A 154 42.20 -12.77 -9.68
C ALA A 154 40.85 -12.09 -9.93
N ILE A 155 40.60 -11.54 -11.13
CA ILE A 155 39.34 -10.89 -11.48
C ILE A 155 38.21 -11.92 -11.69
N ARG A 156 38.48 -13.04 -12.39
CA ARG A 156 37.49 -14.12 -12.56
C ARG A 156 37.18 -14.84 -11.26
N GLU A 157 38.19 -15.07 -10.42
CA GLU A 157 38.02 -15.65 -9.09
C GLU A 157 37.24 -14.68 -8.19
N ALA A 158 37.51 -13.37 -8.22
CA ALA A 158 36.73 -12.39 -7.46
C ALA A 158 35.26 -12.28 -7.93
N MET A 159 35.01 -12.34 -9.24
CA MET A 159 33.67 -12.22 -9.81
C MET A 159 32.85 -13.51 -9.63
N GLN A 160 33.47 -14.68 -9.82
CA GLN A 160 32.87 -15.98 -9.54
C GLN A 160 32.61 -16.15 -8.03
N ASN A 161 33.53 -15.70 -7.17
CA ASN A 161 33.33 -15.71 -5.72
C ASN A 161 32.20 -14.76 -5.29
N SER A 162 31.98 -13.63 -5.98
CA SER A 162 30.87 -12.72 -5.71
C SER A 162 29.50 -13.31 -6.09
N ILE A 163 29.40 -13.95 -7.25
CA ILE A 163 28.16 -14.60 -7.73
C ILE A 163 27.83 -15.83 -6.87
N VAL A 164 28.82 -16.70 -6.62
CA VAL A 164 28.67 -17.86 -5.74
C VAL A 164 28.39 -17.44 -4.30
N ALA A 165 28.98 -16.34 -3.82
CA ALA A 165 28.63 -15.78 -2.50
C ALA A 165 27.18 -15.30 -2.49
N THR A 166 26.69 -14.65 -3.54
CA THR A 166 25.31 -14.14 -3.60
C THR A 166 24.28 -15.29 -3.63
N GLU A 167 24.55 -16.35 -4.41
CA GLU A 167 23.72 -17.56 -4.44
C GLU A 167 23.79 -18.35 -3.13
N ALA A 168 24.97 -18.47 -2.51
CA ALA A 168 25.14 -19.09 -1.20
C ALA A 168 24.47 -18.27 -0.08
N LEU A 169 24.50 -16.94 -0.16
CA LEU A 169 23.86 -16.01 0.79
C LEU A 169 22.32 -16.00 0.65
N ALA A 170 21.80 -16.35 -0.52
CA ALA A 170 20.37 -16.49 -0.79
C ALA A 170 19.77 -17.79 -0.21
N GLN A 171 20.58 -18.84 0.00
CA GLN A 171 20.11 -20.10 0.58
C GLN A 171 19.60 -19.95 2.02
N ASP A 172 20.06 -18.93 2.76
CA ASP A 172 19.67 -18.70 4.15
C ASP A 172 18.30 -17.98 4.29
N ILE A 173 17.68 -17.54 3.18
CA ILE A 173 16.39 -16.83 3.20
C ILE A 173 15.29 -17.77 2.72
N ASN A 174 14.49 -18.30 3.65
CA ASN A 174 13.35 -19.13 3.31
C ASN A 174 12.18 -18.29 2.79
N VAL A 175 11.91 -18.39 1.49
CA VAL A 175 10.78 -17.72 0.82
C VAL A 175 9.59 -18.67 0.54
N LEU A 176 9.76 -19.97 0.83
CA LEU A 176 8.80 -21.02 0.48
C LEU A 176 7.91 -21.43 1.66
N ALA A 177 8.36 -21.17 2.89
CA ALA A 177 7.60 -21.44 4.10
C ALA A 177 7.75 -20.30 5.11
N PHE A 178 6.69 -20.08 5.89
CA PHE A 178 6.63 -19.06 6.94
C PHE A 178 6.13 -19.67 8.25
N GLU A 179 7.03 -20.40 8.90
CA GLU A 179 6.82 -21.08 10.18
C GLU A 179 7.33 -20.22 11.35
N GLU A 180 7.12 -20.64 12.59
CA GLU A 180 7.66 -19.95 13.76
C GLU A 180 9.19 -19.99 13.78
N LEU A 181 9.83 -18.84 14.03
CA LEU A 181 11.29 -18.79 14.16
C LEU A 181 11.71 -19.32 15.53
N LEU A 182 12.43 -20.44 15.53
CA LEU A 182 13.01 -21.04 16.74
C LEU A 182 14.52 -20.79 16.77
N LEU A 183 14.98 -19.99 17.74
CA LEU A 183 16.39 -19.75 18.00
C LEU A 183 16.80 -20.38 19.35
N PRO A 184 18.05 -20.88 19.47
CA PRO A 184 18.62 -21.24 20.76
C PRO A 184 18.59 -20.05 21.75
N GLU A 185 18.30 -20.34 23.02
CA GLU A 185 18.21 -19.31 24.07
C GLU A 185 19.48 -18.44 24.17
N ALA A 186 20.66 -19.03 23.94
CA ALA A 186 21.92 -18.30 23.89
C ALA A 186 21.96 -17.24 22.77
N GLN A 187 21.44 -17.55 21.57
CA GLN A 187 21.37 -16.59 20.47
C GLN A 187 20.32 -15.50 20.72
N ILE A 188 19.17 -15.86 21.32
CA ILE A 188 18.15 -14.89 21.72
C ILE A 188 18.74 -13.88 22.69
N ASN A 189 19.37 -14.36 23.77
CA ASN A 189 19.98 -13.51 24.79
C ASN A 189 21.10 -12.64 24.19
N ALA A 190 21.97 -13.22 23.35
CA ALA A 190 23.05 -12.48 22.70
C ALA A 190 22.54 -11.40 21.75
N ALA A 191 21.49 -11.68 20.96
CA ALA A 191 20.89 -10.69 20.06
C ALA A 191 20.22 -9.54 20.84
N GLN A 192 19.50 -9.86 21.93
CA GLN A 192 18.89 -8.88 22.82
C GLN A 192 19.94 -8.02 23.53
N ASP A 193 21.03 -8.62 24.01
CA ASP A 193 22.13 -7.90 24.64
C ASP A 193 22.88 -7.02 23.65
N GLY A 194 23.09 -7.50 22.42
CA GLY A 194 23.65 -6.69 21.33
C GLY A 194 22.80 -5.46 21.03
N TRP A 195 21.47 -5.60 20.99
CA TRP A 195 20.54 -4.48 20.80
C TRP A 195 20.59 -3.48 21.95
N ARG A 196 20.51 -3.96 23.20
CA ARG A 196 20.61 -3.10 24.40
C ARG A 196 21.93 -2.34 24.42
N LEU A 197 23.02 -3.01 24.08
CA LEU A 197 24.34 -2.40 24.02
C LEU A 197 24.40 -1.30 22.95
N PHE A 198 23.90 -1.56 21.75
CA PHE A 198 23.82 -0.58 20.66
C PHE A 198 23.05 0.69 21.09
N LEU A 199 21.88 0.50 21.72
CA LEU A 199 21.11 1.63 22.26
C LEU A 199 21.85 2.40 23.35
N SER A 200 22.64 1.71 24.18
CA SER A 200 23.41 2.34 25.27
C SER A 200 24.68 3.06 24.80
N THR A 201 25.25 2.66 23.67
CA THR A 201 26.41 3.33 23.04
C THR A 201 25.98 4.63 22.37
N SER A 202 24.74 4.70 21.89
CA SER A 202 24.15 5.91 21.31
C SER A 202 23.82 6.94 22.39
N SER A 203 24.07 8.21 22.12
CA SER A 203 23.76 9.30 23.08
C SER A 203 22.26 9.51 23.28
N SER A 204 21.44 9.13 22.30
CA SER A 204 19.98 9.13 22.38
C SER A 204 19.38 8.09 21.44
N GLN A 205 18.08 7.81 21.60
CA GLN A 205 17.34 6.92 20.70
C GLN A 205 17.26 7.47 19.28
N GLU A 206 17.13 8.79 19.13
CA GLU A 206 17.13 9.46 17.84
C GLU A 206 18.46 9.26 17.11
N MET A 207 19.59 9.36 17.83
CA MET A 207 20.91 9.11 17.25
C MET A 207 21.09 7.64 16.82
N ALA A 208 20.58 6.68 17.61
CA ALA A 208 20.58 5.28 17.23
C ALA A 208 19.76 5.03 15.96
N GLY A 209 18.57 5.63 15.87
CA GLY A 209 17.72 5.56 14.68
C GLY A 209 18.37 6.21 13.45
N GLU A 210 19.02 7.35 13.63
CA GLU A 210 19.75 8.05 12.57
C GLU A 210 20.96 7.26 12.07
N ALA A 211 21.67 6.56 12.95
CA ALA A 211 22.75 5.64 12.59
C ALA A 211 22.23 4.48 11.71
N ILE A 212 21.11 3.87 12.11
CA ILE A 212 20.40 2.84 11.31
C ILE A 212 20.03 3.37 9.93
N TYR A 213 19.39 4.55 9.88
CA TYR A 213 18.99 5.16 8.61
C TYR A 213 20.20 5.41 7.72
N SER A 214 21.27 5.99 8.27
CA SER A 214 22.49 6.32 7.51
C SER A 214 23.13 5.07 6.94
N ALA A 215 23.38 4.06 7.79
CA ALA A 215 23.99 2.80 7.37
C ALA A 215 23.17 2.11 6.27
N LEU A 216 21.84 2.07 6.43
CA LEU A 216 20.98 1.45 5.43
C LEU A 216 21.08 2.16 4.07
N PHE A 217 21.03 3.49 4.04
CA PHE A 217 20.99 4.24 2.78
C PHE A 217 22.36 4.55 2.18
N GLU A 218 23.42 4.37 2.94
CA GLU A 218 24.80 4.30 2.45
C GLU A 218 25.11 2.93 1.85
N GLY A 219 24.69 1.84 2.53
CA GLY A 219 24.86 0.47 2.04
C GLY A 219 23.89 0.09 0.91
N ALA A 220 22.72 0.73 0.86
CA ALA A 220 21.66 0.46 -0.11
C ALA A 220 21.07 1.75 -0.74
N PRO A 221 21.86 2.56 -1.49
CA PRO A 221 21.36 3.82 -2.03
C PRO A 221 20.14 3.68 -2.93
N SER A 222 20.03 2.55 -3.63
CA SER A 222 18.88 2.22 -4.51
C SER A 222 17.54 2.16 -3.75
N LEU A 223 17.56 1.88 -2.45
CA LEU A 223 16.35 1.81 -1.64
C LEU A 223 15.79 3.20 -1.31
N GLN A 224 16.59 4.28 -1.35
CA GLN A 224 16.16 5.63 -0.93
C GLN A 224 14.88 6.11 -1.64
N ALA A 225 14.71 5.76 -2.92
CA ALA A 225 13.54 6.16 -3.70
C ALA A 225 12.21 5.60 -3.15
N LEU A 226 12.27 4.48 -2.41
CA LEU A 226 11.10 3.84 -1.79
C LEU A 226 10.66 4.55 -0.50
N PHE A 227 11.52 5.38 0.09
CA PHE A 227 11.26 6.04 1.37
C PHE A 227 10.99 7.53 1.16
N THR A 228 9.71 7.87 1.01
CA THR A 228 9.25 9.26 0.88
C THR A 228 8.99 9.95 2.22
N THR A 229 9.13 9.21 3.33
CA THR A 229 8.97 9.71 4.71
C THR A 229 10.21 10.50 5.14
N PRO A 230 10.07 11.61 5.88
CA PRO A 230 11.22 12.35 6.40
C PRO A 230 12.20 11.45 7.17
N ARG A 231 13.50 11.69 6.96
CA ARG A 231 14.61 10.89 7.47
C ARG A 231 14.51 10.55 8.96
N ALA A 232 14.41 11.56 9.83
CA ALA A 232 14.35 11.37 11.28
C ALA A 232 13.19 10.47 11.73
N VAL A 233 12.11 10.42 10.95
CA VAL A 233 10.92 9.67 11.30
C VAL A 233 11.06 8.24 10.82
N GLN A 234 11.58 8.07 9.61
CA GLN A 234 11.90 6.74 9.11
C GLN A 234 12.95 6.05 9.99
N ALA A 235 13.95 6.80 10.46
CA ALA A 235 14.90 6.39 11.49
C ALA A 235 14.20 5.86 12.75
N MET A 236 13.27 6.62 13.34
CA MET A 236 12.53 6.18 14.52
C MET A 236 11.62 4.98 14.25
N ARG A 237 11.00 4.89 13.06
CA ARG A 237 10.21 3.71 12.67
C ARG A 237 11.07 2.46 12.61
N PHE A 238 12.27 2.54 12.04
CA PHE A 238 13.20 1.40 12.04
C PHE A 238 13.59 1.01 13.46
N LEU A 239 13.95 1.98 14.31
CA LEU A 239 14.32 1.74 15.70
C LEU A 239 13.22 1.01 16.49
N THR A 240 11.97 1.49 16.39
CA THR A 240 10.83 0.86 17.07
C THR A 240 10.51 -0.52 16.51
N CYS A 241 10.61 -0.68 15.19
CA CYS A 241 10.37 -1.96 14.53
C CYS A 241 11.40 -3.02 14.96
N PHE A 242 12.68 -2.68 14.92
CA PHE A 242 13.76 -3.55 15.36
C PHE A 242 13.67 -3.89 16.85
N SER A 243 13.36 -2.91 17.71
CA SER A 243 13.10 -3.18 19.13
C SER A 243 11.98 -4.21 19.31
N SER A 244 10.89 -4.07 18.56
CA SER A 244 9.76 -4.99 18.62
C SER A 244 10.12 -6.41 18.16
N PHE A 245 10.97 -6.56 17.14
CA PHE A 245 11.45 -7.87 16.70
C PHE A 245 12.30 -8.54 17.78
N VAL A 246 13.29 -7.81 18.31
CA VAL A 246 14.24 -8.32 19.30
C VAL A 246 13.56 -8.70 20.62
N GLU A 247 12.59 -7.90 21.07
CA GLU A 247 11.78 -8.20 22.26
C GLU A 247 10.87 -9.43 22.06
N ALA A 248 10.43 -9.69 20.83
CA ALA A 248 9.57 -10.83 20.52
C ALA A 248 10.34 -12.14 20.25
N LEU A 249 11.69 -12.12 20.18
CA LEU A 249 12.50 -13.32 19.92
C LEU A 249 12.28 -14.45 20.94
N SER A 250 11.89 -14.13 22.17
CA SER A 250 11.59 -15.12 23.22
C SER A 250 10.17 -15.71 23.14
N ASP A 251 9.34 -15.24 22.21
CA ASP A 251 7.97 -15.69 21.97
C ASP A 251 7.74 -15.89 20.46
N PRO A 252 8.04 -17.09 19.92
CA PRO A 252 7.98 -17.37 18.49
C PRO A 252 6.60 -17.10 17.87
N ALA A 253 5.51 -17.38 18.59
CA ALA A 253 4.15 -17.14 18.12
C ALA A 253 3.84 -15.63 18.00
N ARG A 254 4.28 -14.84 18.99
CA ARG A 254 4.17 -13.38 18.95
C ARG A 254 5.01 -12.79 17.83
N LEU A 255 6.24 -13.25 17.64
CA LEU A 255 7.12 -12.81 16.55
C LEU A 255 6.51 -13.14 15.20
N HIS A 256 6.04 -14.38 15.00
CA HIS A 256 5.36 -14.82 13.77
C HIS A 256 4.19 -13.90 13.42
N THR A 257 3.27 -13.68 14.35
CA THR A 257 2.10 -12.81 14.15
C THR A 257 2.52 -11.37 13.79
N PHE A 258 3.58 -10.86 14.43
CA PHE A 258 4.08 -9.52 14.16
C PHE A 258 4.73 -9.41 12.78
N VAL A 259 5.57 -10.38 12.40
CA VAL A 259 6.21 -10.44 11.09
C VAL A 259 5.19 -10.65 9.97
N ASP A 260 4.15 -11.46 10.17
CA ASP A 260 3.03 -11.61 9.22
C ASP A 260 2.37 -10.25 8.95
N THR A 261 2.11 -9.49 10.02
CA THR A 261 1.55 -8.13 9.93
C THR A 261 2.48 -7.20 9.15
N ILE A 262 3.79 -7.31 9.34
CA ILE A 262 4.78 -6.54 8.58
C ILE A 262 4.78 -6.97 7.11
N GLY A 263 4.73 -8.27 6.81
CA GLY A 263 4.61 -8.79 5.45
C GLY A 263 3.39 -8.19 4.74
N LEU A 264 2.23 -8.17 5.40
CA LEU A 264 1.01 -7.57 4.85
C LEU A 264 1.17 -6.07 4.57
N ARG A 265 1.92 -5.35 5.41
CA ARG A 265 2.24 -3.92 5.17
C ARG A 265 3.13 -3.71 3.95
N HIS A 266 3.94 -4.70 3.58
CA HIS A 266 4.88 -4.62 2.46
C HIS A 266 4.33 -5.23 1.17
N LEU A 267 3.06 -5.66 1.12
CA LEU A 267 2.44 -6.25 -0.08
C LEU A 267 2.52 -5.36 -1.33
N HIS A 268 2.47 -4.04 -1.15
CA HIS A 268 2.55 -3.07 -2.22
C HIS A 268 4.00 -2.71 -2.63
N LEU A 269 4.99 -3.23 -1.93
CA LEU A 269 6.41 -2.98 -2.19
C LEU A 269 7.03 -4.15 -2.94
N ASP A 270 8.00 -3.83 -3.77
CA ASP A 270 8.78 -4.85 -4.45
C ASP A 270 9.98 -5.30 -3.60
N VAL A 271 9.74 -6.28 -2.74
CA VAL A 271 10.78 -6.85 -1.88
C VAL A 271 11.30 -8.12 -2.53
N THR A 272 12.59 -8.14 -2.84
CA THR A 272 13.29 -9.25 -3.51
C THR A 272 14.41 -9.78 -2.61
N ILE A 273 14.89 -11.01 -2.87
CA ILE A 273 16.00 -11.61 -2.10
C ILE A 273 17.24 -10.70 -2.09
N PRO A 274 17.71 -10.14 -3.23
CA PRO A 274 18.85 -9.22 -3.20
C PRO A 274 18.62 -7.99 -2.32
N ARG A 275 17.41 -7.42 -2.32
CA ARG A 275 17.08 -6.26 -1.47
C ARG A 275 17.11 -6.62 0.02
N VAL A 276 16.65 -7.83 0.38
CA VAL A 276 16.74 -8.34 1.76
C VAL A 276 18.19 -8.53 2.19
N VAL A 277 19.03 -9.12 1.34
CA VAL A 277 20.45 -9.35 1.62
C VAL A 277 21.16 -8.01 1.87
N ILE A 278 21.01 -7.04 0.97
CA ILE A 278 21.62 -5.72 1.10
C ILE A 278 21.13 -5.02 2.38
N PHE A 279 19.82 -5.07 2.65
CA PHE A 279 19.24 -4.48 3.86
C PHE A 279 19.81 -5.12 5.13
N ARG A 280 19.90 -6.46 5.18
CA ARG A 280 20.44 -7.21 6.31
C ARG A 280 21.89 -6.84 6.57
N ASP A 281 22.72 -6.91 5.53
CA ASP A 281 24.16 -6.73 5.66
C ASP A 281 24.50 -5.30 6.11
N ALA A 282 23.78 -4.29 5.61
CA ALA A 282 23.93 -2.91 6.09
C ALA A 282 23.66 -2.75 7.60
N ILE A 283 22.70 -3.50 8.16
CA ILE A 283 22.41 -3.46 9.60
C ILE A 283 23.45 -4.25 10.41
N LEU A 284 23.90 -5.39 9.91
CA LEU A 284 24.95 -6.19 10.57
C LEU A 284 26.30 -5.46 10.56
N ASP A 285 26.63 -4.77 9.47
CA ASP A 285 27.82 -3.94 9.34
C ASP A 285 27.78 -2.76 10.32
N LEU A 286 26.62 -2.10 10.46
CA LEU A 286 26.43 -1.05 11.46
C LEU A 286 26.73 -1.57 12.87
N PHE A 287 26.16 -2.71 13.27
CA PHE A 287 26.44 -3.27 14.59
C PHE A 287 27.89 -3.67 14.76
N SER A 288 28.51 -4.23 13.72
CA SER A 288 29.93 -4.60 13.75
C SER A 288 30.83 -3.38 13.95
N VAL A 289 30.52 -2.25 13.31
CA VAL A 289 31.26 -0.99 13.45
C VAL A 289 31.04 -0.35 14.82
N GLU A 290 29.79 -0.23 15.27
CA GLU A 290 29.45 0.51 16.50
C GLU A 290 29.80 -0.27 17.78
N LEU A 291 29.75 -1.60 17.74
CA LEU A 291 29.97 -2.45 18.91
C LEU A 291 31.34 -3.13 18.92
N GLY A 292 31.99 -3.27 17.76
CA GLY A 292 33.28 -3.93 17.61
C GLY A 292 33.29 -5.34 18.22
N GLU A 293 34.31 -5.65 19.01
CA GLU A 293 34.45 -6.95 19.69
C GLU A 293 33.31 -7.29 20.65
N LYS A 294 32.49 -6.32 21.04
CA LYS A 294 31.32 -6.57 21.90
C LYS A 294 30.13 -7.14 21.13
N PHE A 295 30.13 -7.06 19.80
CA PHE A 295 29.16 -7.77 18.97
C PHE A 295 29.59 -9.22 18.80
N SER A 296 29.20 -10.05 19.75
CA SER A 296 29.55 -11.47 19.74
C SER A 296 29.07 -12.17 18.46
N GLN A 297 29.78 -13.21 18.04
CA GLN A 297 29.36 -14.05 16.91
C GLN A 297 27.93 -14.59 17.07
N GLN A 298 27.54 -14.97 18.31
CA GLN A 298 26.18 -15.44 18.59
C GLN A 298 25.12 -14.35 18.38
N ALA A 299 25.43 -13.09 18.72
CA ALA A 299 24.56 -11.96 18.47
C ALA A 299 24.43 -11.70 16.95
N MET A 300 25.55 -11.76 16.23
CA MET A 300 25.55 -11.61 14.76
C MET A 300 24.72 -12.70 14.08
N ASP A 301 24.89 -13.96 14.46
CA ASP A 301 24.12 -15.09 13.91
C ASP A 301 22.62 -14.96 14.22
N GLY A 302 22.28 -14.57 15.45
CA GLY A 302 20.91 -14.33 15.87
C GLY A 302 20.24 -13.21 15.06
N TRP A 303 20.93 -12.10 14.86
CA TRP A 303 20.44 -10.99 14.04
C TRP A 303 20.35 -11.33 12.55
N LYS A 304 21.34 -12.04 11.99
CA LYS A 304 21.31 -12.52 10.60
C LYS A 304 20.09 -13.40 10.37
N THR A 305 19.85 -14.35 11.27
CA THR A 305 18.72 -15.28 11.19
C THR A 305 17.38 -14.56 11.33
N LEU A 306 17.27 -13.62 12.28
CA LEU A 306 16.08 -12.79 12.45
C LEU A 306 15.77 -11.96 11.19
N LEU A 307 16.75 -11.27 10.61
CA LEU A 307 16.55 -10.42 9.44
C LEU A 307 16.24 -11.24 8.18
N ASN A 308 16.88 -12.40 8.00
CA ASN A 308 16.53 -13.35 6.94
C ASN A 308 15.09 -13.86 7.09
N TYR A 309 14.69 -14.21 8.32
CA TYR A 309 13.32 -14.64 8.62
C TYR A 309 12.29 -13.56 8.27
N VAL A 310 12.52 -12.32 8.69
CA VAL A 310 11.63 -11.19 8.38
C VAL A 310 11.56 -10.94 6.88
N GLY A 311 12.69 -10.91 6.18
CA GLY A 311 12.72 -10.68 4.74
C GLY A 311 12.08 -11.82 3.93
N GLY A 312 12.37 -13.07 4.30
CA GLY A 312 11.75 -14.26 3.71
C GLY A 312 10.24 -14.29 3.91
N ALA A 313 9.76 -13.94 5.11
CA ALA A 313 8.34 -13.83 5.40
C ALA A 313 7.65 -12.75 4.56
N ILE A 314 8.26 -11.57 4.38
CA ILE A 314 7.68 -10.52 3.52
C ILE A 314 7.51 -11.03 2.08
N ILE A 315 8.53 -11.72 1.55
CA ILE A 315 8.48 -12.30 0.20
C ILE A 315 7.41 -13.41 0.14
N PHE A 316 7.40 -14.32 1.11
CA PHE A 316 6.41 -15.41 1.21
C PHE A 316 4.98 -14.86 1.23
N VAL A 317 4.70 -13.87 2.07
CA VAL A 317 3.38 -13.22 2.20
C VAL A 317 2.97 -12.59 0.87
N LYS A 318 3.89 -11.92 0.17
CA LYS A 318 3.63 -11.37 -1.18
C LYS A 318 3.29 -12.48 -2.18
N THR A 319 4.10 -13.52 -2.28
CA THR A 319 3.88 -14.62 -3.23
C THR A 319 2.56 -15.36 -2.94
N ASN A 320 2.24 -15.64 -1.68
CA ASN A 320 1.07 -16.45 -1.31
C ASN A 320 -0.25 -15.68 -1.29
N TYR A 321 -0.23 -14.36 -1.05
CA TYR A 321 -1.47 -13.57 -0.98
C TYR A 321 -1.71 -12.68 -2.20
N SER A 322 -0.70 -12.41 -3.04
CA SER A 322 -0.89 -11.59 -4.26
C SER A 322 -1.93 -12.17 -5.21
N GLU A 323 -1.93 -13.48 -5.44
CA GLU A 323 -2.94 -14.16 -6.26
C GLU A 323 -4.34 -14.01 -5.66
N ARG A 324 -4.47 -14.18 -4.33
CA ARG A 324 -5.76 -14.04 -3.63
C ARG A 324 -6.29 -12.62 -3.72
N ILE A 325 -5.44 -11.62 -3.53
CA ILE A 325 -5.78 -10.21 -3.62
C ILE A 325 -6.20 -9.86 -5.05
N THR A 326 -5.45 -10.32 -6.05
CA THR A 326 -5.78 -10.14 -7.47
C THR A 326 -7.13 -10.78 -7.79
N LEU A 327 -7.38 -11.99 -7.28
CA LEU A 327 -8.66 -12.68 -7.44
C LEU A 327 -9.80 -11.91 -6.77
N ILE A 328 -9.60 -11.38 -5.56
CA ILE A 328 -10.58 -10.55 -4.86
C ILE A 328 -10.89 -9.29 -5.67
N PHE A 329 -9.89 -8.55 -6.16
CA PHE A 329 -10.10 -7.33 -6.94
C PHE A 329 -10.82 -7.59 -8.26
N THR A 330 -10.38 -8.59 -9.02
CA THR A 330 -10.97 -8.94 -10.32
C THR A 330 -12.42 -9.42 -10.14
N SER A 331 -12.66 -10.36 -9.22
CA SER A 331 -14.02 -10.85 -8.93
C SER A 331 -14.93 -9.75 -8.35
N TRP A 332 -14.41 -8.85 -7.53
CA TRP A 332 -15.16 -7.70 -7.01
C TRP A 332 -15.55 -6.71 -8.11
N LYS A 333 -14.65 -6.44 -9.07
CA LYS A 333 -14.93 -5.61 -10.25
C LYS A 333 -16.03 -6.24 -11.09
N THR A 334 -15.97 -7.54 -11.35
CA THR A 334 -17.01 -8.27 -12.10
C THR A 334 -18.35 -8.27 -11.35
N ALA A 335 -18.34 -8.50 -10.04
CA ALA A 335 -19.53 -8.51 -9.18
C ALA A 335 -20.27 -7.15 -9.11
N ASN A 336 -19.60 -6.06 -9.49
CA ASN A 336 -20.17 -4.71 -9.49
C ASN A 336 -20.21 -4.08 -10.89
N ALA A 337 -19.82 -4.81 -11.94
CA ALA A 337 -20.00 -4.38 -13.31
C ALA A 337 -21.51 -4.35 -13.60
N LYS A 338 -22.05 -3.17 -13.92
CA LYS A 338 -23.42 -3.08 -14.42
C LYS A 338 -23.49 -3.93 -15.68
N SER A 339 -24.41 -4.89 -15.72
CA SER A 339 -24.70 -5.64 -16.93
C SER A 339 -25.05 -4.64 -18.05
N THR A 340 -24.09 -4.32 -18.91
CA THR A 340 -24.38 -3.90 -20.28
C THR A 340 -25.06 -5.11 -20.89
N LYS A 341 -26.39 -5.17 -20.72
CA LYS A 341 -27.19 -6.20 -21.36
C LYS A 341 -26.99 -6.05 -22.87
N GLU A 342 -26.09 -6.83 -23.42
CA GLU A 342 -26.33 -7.47 -24.72
C GLU A 342 -27.60 -8.30 -24.54
N SER A 343 -28.74 -7.66 -24.75
CA SER A 343 -29.95 -8.37 -25.08
C SER A 343 -29.70 -8.99 -26.45
N GLY A 344 -29.22 -10.23 -26.46
CA GLY A 344 -29.37 -11.13 -27.60
C GLY A 344 -30.86 -11.39 -27.80
N SER A 345 -31.52 -10.46 -28.49
CA SER A 345 -32.82 -10.70 -29.11
C SER A 345 -32.57 -11.32 -30.48
N GLU A 346 -33.04 -12.55 -30.63
CA GLU A 346 -33.13 -13.29 -31.89
C GLU A 346 -33.68 -12.41 -33.02
N GLU A 347 -32.90 -12.29 -34.10
CA GLU A 347 -33.33 -11.66 -35.35
C GLU A 347 -34.37 -12.55 -36.07
N GLN A 348 -35.62 -12.09 -36.07
CA GLN A 348 -36.53 -12.24 -37.22
C GLN A 348 -37.38 -10.98 -37.35
N GLY A 349 -37.25 -10.25 -38.45
CA GLY A 349 -38.21 -9.21 -38.83
C GLY A 349 -37.62 -8.02 -39.57
N SER A 350 -37.73 -8.06 -40.90
CA SER A 350 -37.37 -7.03 -41.86
C SER A 350 -38.27 -5.78 -41.83
N GLY A 351 -37.68 -4.61 -42.07
CA GLY A 351 -38.44 -3.38 -42.40
C GLY A 351 -37.65 -2.06 -42.23
N PRO A 352 -37.46 -1.22 -43.28
CA PRO A 352 -36.46 -0.15 -43.25
C PRO A 352 -37.02 1.28 -43.09
N LYS A 353 -36.08 2.18 -42.72
CA LYS A 353 -36.00 3.65 -42.89
C LYS A 353 -36.47 4.57 -41.76
N GLY A 354 -35.53 5.44 -41.35
CA GLY A 354 -35.79 6.73 -40.71
C GLY A 354 -34.51 7.51 -40.43
N LYS A 355 -34.01 8.27 -41.42
CA LYS A 355 -32.93 9.27 -41.24
C LYS A 355 -33.45 10.46 -40.43
N GLY A 356 -32.66 10.92 -39.45
CA GLY A 356 -32.85 12.21 -38.78
C GLY A 356 -31.53 12.72 -38.21
N SER A 357 -30.92 13.68 -38.89
CA SER A 357 -29.75 14.44 -38.43
C SER A 357 -30.18 15.52 -37.43
N GLY A 358 -29.37 15.77 -36.40
CA GLY A 358 -29.58 16.90 -35.48
C GLY A 358 -28.33 17.16 -34.64
N ASP A 359 -27.59 18.17 -35.08
CA ASP A 359 -26.35 18.73 -34.54
C ASP A 359 -26.53 19.45 -33.18
N LYS A 360 -25.41 19.58 -32.43
CA LYS A 360 -25.00 20.63 -31.47
C LYS A 360 -24.87 20.32 -29.97
N THR A 361 -23.60 20.39 -29.56
CA THR A 361 -23.02 21.12 -28.41
C THR A 361 -23.41 20.76 -26.98
N SER A 362 -22.44 20.23 -26.21
CA SER A 362 -22.17 20.66 -24.83
C SER A 362 -20.82 20.14 -24.33
N ARG A 363 -19.90 21.08 -24.07
CA ARG A 363 -18.63 20.91 -23.35
C ARG A 363 -18.87 20.74 -21.84
N PHE A 364 -17.99 19.98 -21.20
CA PHE A 364 -17.52 20.10 -19.81
C PHE A 364 -18.56 20.12 -18.66
N LYS A 365 -18.66 18.98 -17.94
CA LYS A 365 -18.60 18.87 -16.46
C LYS A 365 -18.85 17.41 -16.02
N ASN A 366 -17.79 16.64 -15.80
CA ASN A 366 -17.83 15.46 -14.94
C ASN A 366 -16.75 15.62 -13.88
N MET A 367 -17.11 16.31 -12.80
CA MET A 367 -16.42 16.27 -11.53
C MET A 367 -17.44 15.67 -10.56
N VAL A 368 -17.33 14.36 -10.30
CA VAL A 368 -18.21 13.66 -9.36
C VAL A 368 -17.73 14.01 -7.96
N VAL A 369 -18.20 15.14 -7.45
CA VAL A 369 -18.31 15.39 -6.01
C VAL A 369 -19.66 14.82 -5.61
N ILE A 370 -19.67 13.72 -4.87
CA ILE A 370 -20.89 13.21 -4.22
C ILE A 370 -21.29 14.26 -3.17
N ARG A 371 -22.20 15.14 -3.58
CA ARG A 371 -22.71 16.24 -2.76
C ARG A 371 -23.81 15.67 -1.85
N TYR A 372 -23.45 15.39 -0.60
CA TYR A 372 -24.43 15.17 0.46
C TYR A 372 -25.37 16.40 0.55
N LYS A 373 -26.68 16.17 0.44
CA LYS A 373 -27.71 17.21 0.56
C LYS A 373 -27.76 17.65 2.03
N LYS A 374 -27.22 18.82 2.31
CA LYS A 374 -27.38 19.56 3.56
C LYS A 374 -28.83 20.06 3.66
N THR A 375 -29.58 19.57 4.65
CA THR A 375 -30.83 20.18 5.10
C THR A 375 -30.50 21.37 6.01
N ASP A 376 -30.71 22.59 5.51
CA ASP A 376 -30.66 23.82 6.30
C ASP A 376 -31.91 23.93 7.17
N ASN A 377 -31.74 23.90 8.49
CA ASN A 377 -32.77 24.33 9.45
C ASN A 377 -32.58 25.82 9.75
N ARG A 378 -33.51 26.65 9.29
CA ARG A 378 -33.70 28.01 9.80
C ARG A 378 -35.10 28.11 10.40
N ALA A 379 -35.13 28.51 11.66
CA ALA A 379 -36.31 28.66 12.49
C ALA A 379 -37.26 29.76 11.97
N SER A 380 -38.56 29.50 12.07
CA SER A 380 -39.59 30.52 12.32
C SER A 380 -40.82 29.86 12.96
N GLU A 381 -41.23 30.40 14.11
CA GLU A 381 -42.44 30.07 14.85
C GLU A 381 -43.71 30.45 14.07
N SER A 382 -44.74 29.59 14.11
CA SER A 382 -46.11 29.92 14.58
C SER A 382 -47.11 28.77 14.34
N ASP A 383 -47.80 28.44 15.43
CA ASP A 383 -49.19 27.97 15.57
C ASP A 383 -49.75 26.70 14.88
N GLN A 384 -49.95 25.71 15.74
CA GLN A 384 -51.21 24.98 16.04
C GLN A 384 -51.85 23.98 15.04
N VAL A 385 -51.96 22.75 15.57
CA VAL A 385 -53.06 21.75 15.45
C VAL A 385 -52.97 20.74 14.29
N GLY A 386 -52.91 19.45 14.66
CA GLY A 386 -53.37 18.33 13.84
C GLY A 386 -52.45 17.10 13.86
N GLN A 387 -52.77 16.12 14.70
CA GLN A 387 -52.27 14.75 14.60
C GLN A 387 -52.60 14.15 13.23
N GLU A 388 -51.65 13.46 12.60
CA GLU A 388 -51.85 12.07 12.14
C GLU A 388 -50.52 11.41 11.73
N HIS A 389 -50.40 10.15 12.13
CA HIS A 389 -49.30 9.23 11.88
C HIS A 389 -49.12 8.97 10.38
N ALA A 390 -47.89 9.06 9.88
CA ALA A 390 -47.45 8.33 8.70
C ALA A 390 -46.05 7.76 8.95
N GLN A 391 -46.02 6.46 9.26
CA GLN A 391 -44.85 5.60 9.11
C GLN A 391 -44.47 5.60 7.62
N ASP A 392 -43.34 6.19 7.27
CA ASP A 392 -42.74 6.02 5.95
C ASP A 392 -41.87 4.76 5.99
N GLY A 393 -42.52 3.63 5.71
CA GLY A 393 -41.87 2.35 5.46
C GLY A 393 -41.39 2.33 4.02
N ASP A 394 -40.09 2.52 3.81
CA ASP A 394 -39.43 2.27 2.53
C ASP A 394 -39.24 0.76 2.34
N ASP A 395 -40.36 0.06 2.18
CA ASP A 395 -40.43 -1.36 1.85
C ASP A 395 -40.82 -1.47 0.36
N LYS A 396 -39.89 -1.06 -0.51
CA LYS A 396 -39.97 -1.41 -1.92
C LYS A 396 -39.65 -2.90 -2.05
N THR A 397 -40.69 -3.70 -1.93
CA THR A 397 -40.76 -5.08 -2.40
C THR A 397 -40.01 -5.24 -3.72
N LEU A 398 -39.04 -6.17 -3.70
CA LEU A 398 -38.19 -6.70 -4.77
C LEU A 398 -39.00 -7.37 -5.90
N ALA A 399 -39.96 -6.66 -6.48
CA ALA A 399 -40.80 -7.16 -7.56
C ALA A 399 -40.24 -6.70 -8.92
N GLY A 400 -39.43 -7.54 -9.57
CA GLY A 400 -39.32 -7.52 -11.03
C GLY A 400 -37.97 -7.89 -11.68
N GLY A 401 -36.86 -7.94 -10.93
CA GLY A 401 -35.56 -8.26 -11.53
C GLY A 401 -34.65 -9.01 -10.57
N VAL A 402 -33.92 -10.01 -11.08
CA VAL A 402 -32.82 -10.65 -10.36
C VAL A 402 -31.75 -9.58 -10.11
N PRO A 403 -31.34 -9.34 -8.85
CA PRO A 403 -30.24 -8.43 -8.53
C PRO A 403 -28.99 -8.73 -9.35
N THR A 404 -28.29 -7.69 -9.82
CA THR A 404 -27.09 -7.89 -10.67
C THR A 404 -25.81 -7.31 -10.07
N THR A 405 -25.93 -6.54 -8.99
CA THR A 405 -24.78 -6.00 -8.27
C THR A 405 -24.65 -6.65 -6.91
N TYR A 406 -23.44 -6.65 -6.36
CA TYR A 406 -23.20 -7.20 -5.02
C TYR A 406 -24.13 -6.61 -3.94
N PRO A 407 -24.32 -5.28 -3.80
CA PRO A 407 -25.17 -4.74 -2.74
C PRO A 407 -26.63 -5.16 -2.83
N GLU A 408 -27.19 -5.19 -4.05
CA GLU A 408 -28.57 -5.61 -4.29
C GLU A 408 -28.73 -7.11 -4.01
N MET A 409 -27.80 -7.95 -4.48
CA MET A 409 -27.85 -9.39 -4.26
C MET A 409 -27.60 -9.75 -2.80
N PHE A 410 -26.74 -9.01 -2.11
CA PHE A 410 -26.51 -9.19 -0.67
C PHE A 410 -27.77 -8.89 0.12
N ALA A 411 -28.46 -7.78 -0.17
CA ALA A 411 -29.72 -7.43 0.48
C ALA A 411 -30.78 -8.52 0.24
N PHE A 412 -30.88 -9.02 -1.01
CA PHE A 412 -31.77 -10.13 -1.34
C PHE A 412 -31.44 -11.41 -0.56
N ASN A 413 -30.18 -11.85 -0.55
CA ASN A 413 -29.77 -13.06 0.17
C ASN A 413 -29.89 -12.91 1.69
N SER A 414 -29.60 -11.74 2.23
CA SER A 414 -29.80 -11.41 3.64
C SER A 414 -31.27 -11.57 4.04
N ALA A 415 -32.20 -11.09 3.20
CA ALA A 415 -33.63 -11.28 3.40
C ALA A 415 -34.03 -12.76 3.36
N VAL A 416 -33.55 -13.50 2.36
CA VAL A 416 -33.81 -14.94 2.21
C VAL A 416 -33.29 -15.75 3.39
N MET A 417 -32.14 -15.38 3.96
CA MET A 417 -31.54 -16.04 5.12
C MET A 417 -32.15 -15.60 6.47
N GLY A 418 -33.14 -14.71 6.48
CA GLY A 418 -33.78 -14.21 7.70
C GLY A 418 -32.92 -13.23 8.50
N PHE A 419 -32.02 -12.50 7.82
CA PHE A 419 -31.12 -11.52 8.44
C PHE A 419 -31.58 -10.06 8.31
N ASN A 420 -32.78 -9.80 7.77
CA ASN A 420 -33.30 -8.44 7.58
C ASN A 420 -33.32 -7.57 8.84
N ASP A 421 -33.53 -8.17 10.02
CA ASP A 421 -33.57 -7.44 11.28
C ASP A 421 -32.16 -7.06 11.80
N LYS A 422 -31.09 -7.61 11.21
CA LYS A 422 -29.70 -7.40 11.62
C LYS A 422 -29.12 -6.13 10.99
N LYS A 423 -29.52 -4.96 11.52
CA LYS A 423 -29.06 -3.64 11.05
C LYS A 423 -27.54 -3.51 10.91
N TRP A 424 -26.76 -4.18 11.76
CA TRP A 424 -25.31 -4.16 11.69
C TRP A 424 -24.74 -4.73 10.39
N MET A 425 -25.43 -5.67 9.73
CA MET A 425 -24.99 -6.20 8.43
C MET A 425 -25.04 -5.15 7.34
N LYS A 426 -25.99 -4.20 7.42
CA LYS A 426 -26.05 -3.05 6.51
C LYS A 426 -24.84 -2.13 6.70
N GLU A 427 -24.42 -1.90 7.94
CA GLU A 427 -23.21 -1.11 8.22
C GLU A 427 -21.95 -1.76 7.62
N VAL A 428 -21.84 -3.09 7.68
CA VAL A 428 -20.76 -3.83 7.01
C VAL A 428 -20.87 -3.66 5.51
N LEU A 429 -22.06 -3.86 4.92
CA LEU A 429 -22.29 -3.73 3.49
C LEU A 429 -21.88 -2.34 2.97
N ASP A 430 -22.24 -1.29 3.68
CA ASP A 430 -21.92 0.09 3.32
C ASP A 430 -20.41 0.38 3.34
N CYS A 431 -19.63 -0.30 4.20
CA CYS A 431 -18.17 -0.19 4.24
C CYS A 431 -17.46 -1.19 3.32
N PHE A 432 -18.19 -2.20 2.82
CA PHE A 432 -17.56 -3.40 2.27
C PHE A 432 -16.72 -3.11 1.03
N HIS A 433 -17.15 -2.15 0.19
CA HIS A 433 -16.35 -1.70 -0.94
C HIS A 433 -14.98 -1.18 -0.52
N ASN A 434 -14.91 -0.33 0.51
CA ASN A 434 -13.65 0.22 1.02
C ASN A 434 -12.77 -0.87 1.64
N ILE A 435 -13.38 -1.82 2.35
CA ILE A 435 -12.67 -2.99 2.91
C ILE A 435 -12.01 -3.79 1.79
N VAL A 436 -12.76 -4.10 0.73
CA VAL A 436 -12.27 -4.88 -0.40
C VAL A 436 -11.16 -4.13 -1.13
N THR A 437 -11.36 -2.86 -1.49
CA THR A 437 -10.38 -2.07 -2.26
C THR A 437 -9.09 -1.80 -1.49
N ASN A 438 -9.12 -1.89 -0.16
CA ASN A 438 -7.96 -1.68 0.70
C ASN A 438 -7.41 -2.97 1.33
N VAL A 439 -7.79 -4.16 0.85
CA VAL A 439 -7.31 -5.44 1.40
C VAL A 439 -5.78 -5.56 1.40
N SER A 440 -5.10 -4.97 0.42
CA SER A 440 -3.64 -4.97 0.32
C SER A 440 -2.95 -3.90 1.18
N ASN A 441 -3.71 -2.97 1.76
CA ASN A 441 -3.21 -1.92 2.64
C ASN A 441 -3.71 -2.16 4.06
N SER A 442 -2.92 -2.90 4.85
CA SER A 442 -3.32 -3.31 6.21
C SER A 442 -3.58 -2.14 7.16
N ALA A 443 -2.88 -1.00 7.02
CA ALA A 443 -3.14 0.18 7.82
C ALA A 443 -4.51 0.79 7.49
N ARG A 444 -4.84 0.87 6.20
CA ARG A 444 -6.15 1.37 5.74
C ARG A 444 -7.28 0.40 6.09
N LEU A 445 -7.05 -0.90 5.94
CA LEU A 445 -8.00 -1.93 6.34
C LEU A 445 -8.31 -1.88 7.84
N GLN A 446 -7.27 -1.69 8.68
CA GLN A 446 -7.43 -1.52 10.12
C GLN A 446 -8.30 -0.29 10.44
N GLU A 447 -8.04 0.86 9.81
CA GLU A 447 -8.85 2.08 9.96
C GLU A 447 -10.32 1.84 9.58
N GLU A 448 -10.59 1.22 8.43
CA GLU A 448 -11.95 0.88 7.98
C GLU A 448 -12.65 -0.06 8.97
N CYS A 449 -11.93 -1.04 9.53
CA CYS A 449 -12.48 -1.92 10.55
C CYS A 449 -12.75 -1.21 11.87
N ASP A 450 -11.89 -0.30 12.31
CA ASP A 450 -12.09 0.48 13.54
C ASP A 450 -13.30 1.42 13.43
N VAL A 451 -13.48 2.07 12.27
CA VAL A 451 -14.69 2.86 11.96
C VAL A 451 -15.92 1.96 11.89
N LEU A 452 -15.82 0.79 11.25
CA LEU A 452 -16.92 -0.17 11.18
C LEU A 452 -17.32 -0.68 12.57
N ALA A 453 -16.37 -0.92 13.48
CA ALA A 453 -16.66 -1.31 14.86
C ALA A 453 -17.49 -0.24 15.59
N LEU A 454 -17.18 1.05 15.36
CA LEU A 454 -18.00 2.16 15.85
C LEU A 454 -19.41 2.13 15.25
N ARG A 455 -19.53 2.03 13.93
CA ARG A 455 -20.83 1.97 13.23
C ARG A 455 -21.70 0.82 13.74
N ILE A 456 -21.14 -0.38 13.85
CA ILE A 456 -21.83 -1.57 14.39
C ILE A 456 -22.31 -1.30 15.82
N SER A 457 -21.47 -0.72 16.68
CA SER A 457 -21.82 -0.45 18.07
C SER A 457 -23.02 0.49 18.24
N ARG A 458 -23.31 1.33 17.24
CA ARG A 458 -24.48 2.24 17.24
C ARG A 458 -25.80 1.54 16.95
N VAL A 459 -25.77 0.47 16.17
CA VAL A 459 -26.99 -0.16 15.63
C VAL A 459 -27.23 -1.56 16.18
N ALA A 460 -26.19 -2.25 16.64
CA ALA A 460 -26.29 -3.61 17.15
C ALA A 460 -26.99 -3.63 18.50
N LYS A 461 -28.06 -4.42 18.60
CA LYS A 461 -28.72 -4.77 19.86
C LYS A 461 -28.41 -6.25 20.16
N GLY A 462 -27.48 -6.51 21.06
CA GLY A 462 -27.07 -7.86 21.45
C GLY A 462 -25.80 -8.36 20.75
N SER A 463 -25.63 -9.68 20.68
CA SER A 463 -24.43 -10.31 20.12
C SER A 463 -24.38 -10.18 18.60
N VAL A 464 -23.24 -9.73 18.09
CA VAL A 464 -22.92 -9.70 16.66
C VAL A 464 -22.26 -11.03 16.30
N ASN A 465 -22.77 -11.70 15.26
CA ASN A 465 -22.22 -12.95 14.76
C ASN A 465 -21.70 -12.75 13.34
N PHE A 466 -20.38 -12.61 13.21
CA PHE A 466 -19.73 -12.36 11.92
C PHE A 466 -19.80 -13.55 10.96
N ALA A 467 -20.02 -14.78 11.46
CA ALA A 467 -20.22 -15.94 10.62
C ALA A 467 -21.48 -15.79 9.73
N ASP A 468 -22.52 -15.13 10.23
CA ASP A 468 -23.75 -14.90 9.46
C ASP A 468 -23.48 -14.00 8.24
N TYR A 469 -22.65 -12.97 8.41
CA TYR A 469 -22.26 -12.10 7.29
C TYR A 469 -21.38 -12.86 6.29
N LYS A 470 -20.42 -13.68 6.77
CA LYS A 470 -19.60 -14.55 5.92
C LYS A 470 -20.46 -15.44 5.03
N SER A 471 -21.44 -16.13 5.61
CA SER A 471 -22.34 -17.02 4.86
C SER A 471 -23.16 -16.27 3.81
N CYS A 472 -23.70 -15.09 4.16
CA CYS A 472 -24.45 -14.26 3.23
C CYS A 472 -23.56 -13.69 2.10
N MET A 473 -22.36 -13.23 2.43
CA MET A 473 -21.35 -12.73 1.49
C MET A 473 -20.98 -13.79 0.45
N LEU A 474 -20.62 -15.00 0.90
CA LEU A 474 -20.22 -16.10 0.01
C LEU A 474 -21.38 -16.57 -0.88
N ALA A 475 -22.60 -16.66 -0.35
CA ALA A 475 -23.79 -16.97 -1.15
C ALA A 475 -24.05 -15.89 -2.22
N THR A 476 -23.83 -14.62 -1.87
CA THR A 476 -24.00 -13.47 -2.76
C THR A 476 -23.01 -13.49 -3.90
N LEU A 477 -21.72 -13.66 -3.60
CA LEU A 477 -20.68 -13.69 -4.63
C LEU A 477 -20.86 -14.89 -5.58
N ARG A 478 -21.23 -16.06 -5.04
CA ARG A 478 -21.53 -17.25 -5.85
C ARG A 478 -22.71 -17.03 -6.79
N ALA A 479 -23.73 -16.29 -6.34
CA ALA A 479 -24.92 -16.01 -7.15
C ALA A 479 -24.63 -15.05 -8.32
N ILE A 480 -23.73 -14.08 -8.13
CA ILE A 480 -23.41 -13.05 -9.16
C ILE A 480 -22.20 -13.42 -10.03
N LEU A 481 -21.38 -14.40 -9.64
CA LEU A 481 -20.22 -14.89 -10.39
C LEU A 481 -20.34 -16.39 -10.77
N PRO A 482 -21.48 -16.90 -11.27
CA PRO A 482 -21.68 -18.35 -11.40
C PRO A 482 -20.73 -19.03 -12.39
N LYS A 483 -20.18 -18.29 -13.37
CA LYS A 483 -19.24 -18.82 -14.37
C LYS A 483 -17.79 -18.83 -13.89
N ASP A 484 -17.42 -17.87 -13.04
CA ASP A 484 -16.05 -17.67 -12.59
C ASP A 484 -15.80 -18.27 -11.20
N TRP A 485 -16.85 -18.50 -10.40
CA TRP A 485 -16.73 -18.98 -9.02
C TRP A 485 -16.05 -20.35 -8.97
N SER A 486 -14.95 -20.41 -8.22
CA SER A 486 -14.13 -21.60 -8.04
C SER A 486 -13.76 -21.81 -6.57
N THR A 487 -13.14 -22.95 -6.24
CA THR A 487 -12.61 -23.19 -4.89
C THR A 487 -11.60 -22.10 -4.48
N SER A 488 -10.80 -21.59 -5.41
CA SER A 488 -9.86 -20.49 -5.15
C SER A 488 -10.59 -19.20 -4.75
N HIS A 489 -11.75 -18.91 -5.35
CA HIS A 489 -12.59 -17.77 -4.94
C HIS A 489 -13.11 -17.96 -3.51
N GLU A 490 -13.62 -19.15 -3.18
CA GLU A 490 -14.11 -19.46 -1.84
C GLU A 490 -13.02 -19.23 -0.78
N VAL A 491 -11.80 -19.72 -1.05
CA VAL A 491 -10.64 -19.58 -0.15
C VAL A 491 -10.21 -18.13 -0.02
N ALA A 492 -10.10 -17.38 -1.13
CA ALA A 492 -9.68 -15.98 -1.12
C ALA A 492 -10.68 -15.09 -0.37
N TRP A 493 -11.98 -15.22 -0.64
CA TRP A 493 -13.02 -14.43 0.03
C TRP A 493 -13.21 -14.84 1.50
N SER A 494 -13.07 -16.12 1.83
CA SER A 494 -13.04 -16.57 3.23
C SER A 494 -11.85 -15.99 3.99
N TRP A 495 -10.67 -16.00 3.38
CA TRP A 495 -9.46 -15.41 3.94
C TRP A 495 -9.62 -13.89 4.18
N LEU A 496 -10.16 -13.14 3.21
CA LEU A 496 -10.44 -11.70 3.40
C LEU A 496 -11.33 -11.49 4.63
N TRP A 497 -12.44 -12.21 4.70
CA TRP A 497 -13.40 -12.02 5.78
C TRP A 497 -12.85 -12.43 7.14
N GLU A 498 -12.10 -13.53 7.23
CA GLU A 498 -11.45 -13.97 8.46
C GLU A 498 -10.44 -12.94 8.98
N ASN A 499 -9.75 -12.22 8.09
CA ASN A 499 -8.88 -11.11 8.48
C ASN A 499 -9.69 -9.92 9.01
N VAL A 500 -10.76 -9.53 8.32
CA VAL A 500 -11.67 -8.46 8.77
C VAL A 500 -12.28 -8.79 10.14
N GLU A 501 -12.78 -10.01 10.31
CA GLU A 501 -13.35 -10.51 11.56
C GLU A 501 -12.32 -10.47 12.69
N ARG A 502 -11.09 -10.96 12.46
CA ARG A 502 -10.01 -10.93 13.44
C ARG A 502 -9.70 -9.51 13.90
N VAL A 503 -9.71 -8.54 12.99
CA VAL A 503 -9.46 -7.13 13.32
C VAL A 503 -10.64 -6.56 14.12
N LEU A 504 -11.88 -6.75 13.66
CA LEU A 504 -13.09 -6.27 14.33
C LEU A 504 -13.17 -6.81 15.77
N MET A 505 -12.91 -8.10 15.98
CA MET A 505 -13.01 -8.75 17.28
C MET A 505 -12.06 -8.15 18.34
N LYS A 506 -10.98 -7.45 17.95
CA LYS A 506 -10.12 -6.73 18.89
C LYS A 506 -10.80 -5.52 19.53
N THR A 507 -11.74 -4.90 18.82
CA THR A 507 -12.40 -3.65 19.23
C THR A 507 -13.87 -3.87 19.62
N MET A 508 -14.51 -4.93 19.14
CA MET A 508 -15.93 -5.19 19.38
C MET A 508 -16.34 -5.18 20.86
N GLY A 509 -17.47 -4.52 21.14
CA GLY A 509 -18.04 -4.39 22.49
C GLY A 509 -17.33 -3.39 23.42
N LYS A 510 -16.16 -2.87 23.04
CA LYS A 510 -15.46 -1.82 23.79
C LYS A 510 -16.04 -0.42 23.59
N PRO A 511 -16.42 0.04 22.37
CA PRO A 511 -16.85 1.42 22.14
C PRO A 511 -17.97 1.95 23.04
N PRO A 512 -19.06 1.21 23.33
CA PRO A 512 -20.09 1.72 24.23
C PRO A 512 -19.57 1.96 25.66
N LYS A 513 -18.72 1.05 26.17
CA LYS A 513 -18.10 1.18 27.50
C LYS A 513 -17.13 2.36 27.53
N TRP A 514 -16.32 2.49 26.49
CA TRP A 514 -15.40 3.59 26.32
C TRP A 514 -16.12 4.95 26.26
N GLN A 515 -17.17 5.05 25.46
CA GLN A 515 -18.00 6.25 25.36
C GLN A 515 -18.60 6.63 26.72
N ASP A 516 -19.20 5.68 27.43
CA ASP A 516 -19.81 5.92 28.74
C ASP A 516 -18.79 6.38 29.78
N SER A 517 -17.64 5.71 29.86
CA SER A 517 -16.55 6.06 30.79
C SER A 517 -15.97 7.44 30.47
N LEU A 518 -15.67 7.72 29.20
CA LEU A 518 -15.09 8.99 28.77
C LEU A 518 -16.09 10.16 28.98
N THR A 519 -17.39 9.93 28.72
CA THR A 519 -18.45 10.91 28.99
C THR A 519 -18.51 11.27 30.48
N LYS A 520 -18.51 10.25 31.36
CA LYS A 520 -18.53 10.46 32.82
C LYS A 520 -17.28 11.19 33.30
N PHE A 521 -16.12 10.84 32.76
CA PHE A 521 -14.88 11.53 33.06
C PHE A 521 -14.96 13.01 32.69
N TYR A 522 -15.33 13.35 31.44
CA TYR A 522 -15.46 14.75 31.03
C TYR A 522 -16.51 15.54 31.80
N ALA A 523 -17.62 14.91 32.18
CA ALA A 523 -18.63 15.54 33.02
C ALA A 523 -18.14 15.81 34.46
N SER A 524 -17.13 15.09 34.93
CA SER A 524 -16.54 15.28 36.27
C SER A 524 -15.47 16.38 36.33
N LEU A 525 -14.94 16.83 35.19
CA LEU A 525 -13.88 17.84 35.13
C LEU A 525 -14.43 19.25 35.38
N THR A 526 -13.78 19.98 36.27
CA THR A 526 -14.02 21.41 36.47
C THR A 526 -13.35 22.23 35.36
N GLU A 527 -13.79 23.47 35.13
CA GLU A 527 -13.15 24.35 34.14
C GLU A 527 -11.68 24.67 34.48
N GLU A 528 -11.33 24.71 35.76
CA GLU A 528 -9.95 24.88 36.22
C GLU A 528 -9.09 23.68 35.84
N THR A 529 -9.54 22.46 36.11
CA THR A 529 -8.83 21.23 35.72
C THR A 529 -8.71 21.12 34.20
N LYS A 530 -9.78 21.43 33.44
CA LYS A 530 -9.70 21.45 31.97
C LYS A 530 -8.66 22.46 31.48
N PHE A 531 -8.58 23.64 32.11
CA PHE A 531 -7.57 24.64 31.76
C PHE A 531 -6.14 24.12 31.97
N GLU A 532 -5.87 23.49 33.11
CA GLU A 532 -4.58 22.87 33.40
C GLU A 532 -4.24 21.75 32.41
N MET A 533 -5.21 20.87 32.12
CA MET A 533 -5.04 19.79 31.14
C MET A 533 -4.64 20.33 29.76
N ARG A 534 -5.34 21.37 29.28
CA ARG A 534 -5.03 21.99 27.98
C ARG A 534 -3.62 22.60 27.95
N ALA A 535 -3.18 23.22 29.04
CA ALA A 535 -1.84 23.78 29.14
C ALA A 535 -0.77 22.67 29.14
N ASP A 536 -1.01 21.59 29.90
CA ASP A 536 -0.07 20.49 30.08
C ASP A 536 0.16 19.68 28.80
N ILE A 537 -0.86 19.53 27.94
CA ILE A 537 -0.71 18.90 26.60
C ILE A 537 0.43 19.56 25.82
N TYR A 538 0.39 20.88 25.67
CA TYR A 538 1.39 21.59 24.85
C TYR A 538 2.74 21.64 25.55
N ALA A 539 2.78 21.78 26.87
CA ALA A 539 4.03 21.73 27.63
C ALA A 539 4.76 20.40 27.39
N ARG A 540 4.06 19.26 27.48
CA ARG A 540 4.61 17.93 27.19
C ARG A 540 4.99 17.76 25.73
N PHE A 541 4.10 18.15 24.81
CA PHE A 541 4.34 18.02 23.39
C PHE A 541 5.60 18.79 22.94
N PHE A 542 5.78 20.01 23.43
CA PHE A 542 6.94 20.84 23.09
C PHE A 542 8.25 20.38 23.73
N VAL A 543 8.18 19.60 24.80
CA VAL A 543 9.35 18.89 25.35
C VAL A 543 9.66 17.65 24.52
N GLY A 544 8.65 16.83 24.19
CA GLY A 544 8.83 15.58 23.44
C GLY A 544 9.09 15.75 21.94
N ALA A 545 8.62 16.86 21.35
CA ALA A 545 8.83 17.22 19.95
C ALA A 545 9.03 18.74 19.80
N PRO A 546 10.21 19.28 20.16
CA PRO A 546 10.47 20.73 20.11
C PRO A 546 10.24 21.36 18.72
N ALA A 547 10.54 20.62 17.64
CA ALA A 547 10.27 21.04 16.26
C ALA A 547 8.77 21.31 15.99
N GLY A 548 7.87 20.78 16.83
CA GLY A 548 6.45 21.08 16.75
C GLY A 548 6.12 22.54 17.03
N GLN A 549 6.92 23.24 17.84
CA GLN A 549 6.69 24.65 18.22
C GLN A 549 6.58 25.58 17.01
N ASP A 550 7.38 25.33 15.96
CA ASP A 550 7.43 26.16 14.76
C ASP A 550 6.10 26.21 13.97
N TYR A 551 5.24 25.22 14.20
CA TYR A 551 3.94 25.10 13.55
C TYR A 551 2.79 25.76 14.33
N PHE A 552 3.03 26.17 15.58
CA PHE A 552 2.04 26.84 16.42
C PHE A 552 2.29 28.35 16.47
N LYS A 553 1.70 29.07 15.51
CA LYS A 553 1.79 30.54 15.40
C LYS A 553 0.67 31.26 16.15
N GLN A 554 -0.27 30.51 16.73
CA GLN A 554 -1.46 31.04 17.36
C GLN A 554 -1.18 31.44 18.82
N SER A 555 -1.96 32.37 19.36
CA SER A 555 -1.89 32.76 20.76
C SER A 555 -2.20 31.59 21.71
N ASN A 556 -1.64 31.58 22.93
CA ASN A 556 -1.94 30.57 23.95
C ASN A 556 -3.44 30.37 24.19
N THR A 557 -4.24 31.43 24.19
CA THR A 557 -5.71 31.34 24.32
C THR A 557 -6.33 30.49 23.21
N TYR A 558 -5.83 30.61 21.98
CA TYR A 558 -6.32 29.82 20.85
C TYR A 558 -5.84 28.37 20.90
N LEU A 559 -4.63 28.12 21.42
CA LEU A 559 -4.15 26.76 21.68
C LEU A 559 -5.09 26.01 22.63
N HIS A 560 -5.59 26.66 23.68
CA HIS A 560 -6.59 26.05 24.55
C HIS A 560 -7.88 25.69 23.80
N ILE A 561 -8.37 26.55 22.91
CA ILE A 561 -9.55 26.24 22.08
C ILE A 561 -9.30 25.02 21.18
N ILE A 562 -8.10 24.91 20.59
CA ILE A 562 -7.73 23.74 19.78
C ILE A 562 -7.71 22.47 20.65
N ALA A 563 -7.11 22.53 21.84
CA ALA A 563 -7.08 21.39 22.75
C ALA A 563 -8.49 20.94 23.19
N ASP A 564 -9.41 21.88 23.46
CA ASP A 564 -10.82 21.55 23.72
C ASP A 564 -11.45 20.82 22.55
N LYS A 565 -11.25 21.31 21.32
CA LYS A 565 -11.77 20.66 20.11
C LYS A 565 -11.21 19.26 19.93
N ILE A 566 -9.94 19.04 20.25
CA ILE A 566 -9.34 17.70 20.20
C ILE A 566 -10.02 16.76 21.20
N MET A 567 -10.19 17.21 22.45
CA MET A 567 -10.90 16.43 23.47
C MET A 567 -12.34 16.13 23.05
N GLU A 568 -13.08 17.10 22.53
CA GLU A 568 -14.43 16.91 21.99
C GLU A 568 -14.46 15.84 20.88
N MET A 569 -13.54 15.90 19.91
CA MET A 569 -13.46 14.91 18.83
C MET A 569 -13.25 13.48 19.35
N THR A 570 -12.47 13.28 20.42
CA THR A 570 -12.27 11.95 21.02
C THR A 570 -13.55 11.35 21.58
N LEU A 571 -14.52 12.19 21.98
CA LEU A 571 -15.82 11.72 22.44
C LEU A 571 -16.84 11.62 21.31
N GLU A 572 -16.85 12.59 20.39
CA GLU A 572 -17.84 12.70 19.32
C GLU A 572 -17.72 11.55 18.30
N ILE A 573 -16.51 11.03 18.07
CA ILE A 573 -16.28 9.88 17.20
C ILE A 573 -17.06 8.63 17.62
N TYR A 574 -17.37 8.47 18.91
CA TYR A 574 -18.23 7.39 19.40
C TYR A 574 -19.71 7.61 19.11
N ALA A 575 -20.16 8.88 19.04
CA ALA A 575 -21.56 9.23 18.85
C ALA A 575 -21.97 9.24 17.37
N THR A 576 -21.13 9.86 16.53
CA THR A 576 -21.41 10.15 15.12
C THR A 576 -20.23 9.75 14.22
N PRO A 577 -19.81 8.47 14.20
CA PRO A 577 -18.58 8.04 13.55
C PRO A 577 -18.51 8.41 12.06
N VAL A 578 -19.61 8.25 11.32
CA VAL A 578 -19.64 8.57 9.87
C VAL A 578 -19.40 10.06 9.61
N GLN A 579 -20.09 10.94 10.35
CA GLN A 579 -19.89 12.38 10.24
C GLN A 579 -18.47 12.77 10.65
N MET A 580 -17.94 12.16 11.71
CA MET A 580 -16.59 12.43 12.18
C MET A 580 -15.52 12.04 11.16
N VAL A 581 -15.67 10.93 10.42
CA VAL A 581 -14.75 10.60 9.31
C VAL A 581 -14.67 11.74 8.29
N ASP A 582 -15.81 12.30 7.88
CA ASP A 582 -15.86 13.40 6.91
C ASP A 582 -15.22 14.68 7.48
N GLU A 583 -15.53 15.04 8.72
CA GLU A 583 -15.00 16.24 9.38
C GLU A 583 -13.49 16.14 9.63
N ILE A 584 -13.01 14.98 10.07
CA ILE A 584 -11.60 14.70 10.28
C ILE A 584 -10.86 14.72 8.94
N SER A 585 -11.43 14.13 7.88
CA SER A 585 -10.83 14.19 6.54
C SER A 585 -10.74 15.64 6.04
N ALA A 586 -11.81 16.42 6.20
CA ALA A 586 -11.79 17.85 5.84
C ALA A 586 -10.76 18.64 6.67
N LEU A 587 -10.56 18.30 7.95
CA LEU A 587 -9.50 18.85 8.79
C LEU A 587 -8.11 18.43 8.29
N GLY A 588 -7.93 17.18 7.85
CA GLY A 588 -6.68 16.69 7.27
C GLY A 588 -6.27 17.47 6.01
N LEU A 589 -7.21 17.76 5.12
CA LEU A 589 -6.96 18.61 3.94
C LEU A 589 -6.53 20.04 4.32
N ARG A 590 -7.03 20.59 5.42
CA ARG A 590 -6.53 21.88 5.94
C ARG A 590 -5.09 21.76 6.45
N HIS A 591 -4.74 20.64 7.09
CA HIS A 591 -3.37 20.39 7.55
C HIS A 591 -2.38 20.23 6.40
N VAL A 592 -2.81 19.74 5.23
CA VAL A 592 -2.00 19.80 3.99
C VAL A 592 -1.65 21.24 3.65
N GLY A 593 -2.63 22.15 3.68
CA GLY A 593 -2.41 23.57 3.40
C GLY A 593 -1.50 24.27 4.42
N TYR A 594 -1.48 23.77 5.65
CA TYR A 594 -0.56 24.24 6.69
C TYR A 594 0.85 23.63 6.58
N GLY A 595 1.02 22.57 5.79
CA GLY A 595 2.29 21.88 5.67
C GLY A 595 2.70 21.13 6.93
N ILE A 596 1.74 20.65 7.72
CA ILE A 596 2.06 19.96 8.97
C ILE A 596 2.70 18.60 8.66
N PRO A 597 3.93 18.32 9.16
CA PRO A 597 4.53 17.01 9.04
C PRO A 597 3.68 15.95 9.75
N THR A 598 3.34 14.86 9.05
CA THR A 598 2.48 13.79 9.59
C THR A 598 3.06 13.10 10.82
N GLU A 599 4.34 13.32 11.07
CA GLU A 599 5.13 12.65 12.06
C GLU A 599 5.06 13.34 13.42
N LEU A 600 4.60 14.60 13.46
CA LEU A 600 4.30 15.30 14.69
C LEU A 600 3.01 14.79 15.36
N PHE A 601 2.14 14.09 14.62
CA PHE A 601 0.87 13.59 15.16
C PHE A 601 1.09 12.50 16.22
N GLY A 602 2.03 11.58 16.02
CA GLY A 602 2.34 10.53 16.99
C GLY A 602 2.76 11.08 18.36
N PRO A 603 3.82 11.91 18.43
CA PRO A 603 4.23 12.59 19.66
C PRO A 603 3.13 13.44 20.28
N PHE A 604 2.29 14.09 19.46
CA PHE A 604 1.15 14.85 19.96
C PHE A 604 0.10 13.97 20.65
N VAL A 605 -0.24 12.81 20.07
CA VAL A 605 -1.12 11.81 20.71
C VAL A 605 -0.50 11.32 22.03
N SER A 606 0.81 11.00 22.04
CA SER A 606 1.50 10.57 23.26
C SER A 606 1.43 11.62 24.37
N ALA A 607 1.69 12.90 24.03
CA ALA A 607 1.59 14.00 24.99
C ALA A 607 0.17 14.13 25.58
N CYS A 608 -0.87 13.98 24.75
CA CYS A 608 -2.26 14.01 25.21
C CYS A 608 -2.57 12.84 26.17
N VAL A 609 -2.09 11.64 25.86
CA VAL A 609 -2.30 10.44 26.69
C VAL A 609 -1.51 10.52 28.00
N GLU A 610 -0.28 11.01 27.97
CA GLU A 610 0.53 11.24 29.16
C GLU A 610 -0.10 12.25 30.11
N MET A 611 -0.64 13.36 29.56
CA MET A 611 -1.42 14.31 30.35
C MET A 611 -2.60 13.59 31.02
N LEU A 612 -3.38 12.82 30.26
CA LEU A 612 -4.55 12.13 30.80
C LEU A 612 -4.19 11.16 31.95
N ASN A 613 -3.05 10.46 31.84
CA ASN A 613 -2.52 9.57 32.89
C ASN A 613 -2.18 10.28 34.20
N THR A 614 -2.02 11.61 34.18
CA THR A 614 -1.86 12.41 35.40
C THR A 614 -3.20 12.78 36.04
N CYS A 615 -4.27 12.85 35.25
CA CYS A 615 -5.60 13.26 35.71
C CYS A 615 -6.45 12.09 36.21
N THR A 616 -6.24 10.88 35.69
CA THR A 616 -7.01 9.69 36.08
C THR A 616 -6.14 8.43 36.09
N LYS A 617 -6.57 7.43 36.87
CA LYS A 617 -6.02 6.06 36.88
C LYS A 617 -7.03 5.02 36.37
N ASP A 618 -8.17 5.47 35.86
CA ASP A 618 -9.15 4.59 35.22
C ASP A 618 -8.64 4.18 33.84
N GLU A 619 -8.12 2.95 33.75
CA GLU A 619 -7.61 2.34 32.52
C GLU A 619 -8.65 2.35 31.39
N CYS A 620 -9.95 2.24 31.70
CA CYS A 620 -11.00 2.28 30.68
C CYS A 620 -11.10 3.66 30.02
N VAL A 621 -10.93 4.74 30.80
CA VAL A 621 -10.90 6.12 30.28
C VAL A 621 -9.64 6.37 29.48
N ILE A 622 -8.49 5.90 29.98
CA ILE A 622 -7.20 6.06 29.30
C ILE A 622 -7.21 5.33 27.96
N ASP A 623 -7.68 4.08 27.93
CA ASP A 623 -7.79 3.29 26.70
C ASP A 623 -8.80 3.87 25.72
N ALA A 624 -9.96 4.33 26.21
CA ALA A 624 -10.95 5.02 25.37
C ALA A 624 -10.33 6.23 24.68
N PHE A 625 -9.70 7.12 25.44
CA PHE A 625 -9.10 8.34 24.91
C PHE A 625 -7.91 8.04 23.98
N ARG A 626 -7.01 7.13 24.37
CA ARG A 626 -5.86 6.71 23.54
C ARG A 626 -6.32 6.13 22.21
N TRP A 627 -7.31 5.24 22.23
CA TRP A 627 -7.80 4.58 21.02
C TRP A 627 -8.53 5.56 20.10
N SER A 628 -9.45 6.37 20.62
CA SER A 628 -10.20 7.35 19.82
C SER A 628 -9.29 8.42 19.22
N LEU A 629 -8.36 8.98 20.01
CA LEU A 629 -7.41 9.97 19.52
C LEU A 629 -6.42 9.36 18.51
N GLY A 630 -5.99 8.10 18.73
CA GLY A 630 -5.18 7.36 17.79
C GLY A 630 -5.86 7.18 16.44
N LEU A 631 -7.15 6.82 16.43
CA LEU A 631 -7.96 6.69 15.22
C LEU A 631 -8.16 8.05 14.50
N VAL A 632 -8.42 9.13 15.24
CA VAL A 632 -8.48 10.50 14.69
C VAL A 632 -7.15 10.87 14.02
N SER A 633 -6.04 10.61 14.70
CA SER A 633 -4.69 10.87 14.20
C SER A 633 -4.38 10.06 12.93
N GLN A 634 -4.77 8.79 12.89
CA GLN A 634 -4.59 7.93 11.72
C GLN A 634 -5.36 8.46 10.50
N MET A 635 -6.63 8.83 10.66
CA MET A 635 -7.43 9.46 9.59
C MET A 635 -6.83 10.78 9.10
N LEU A 636 -6.34 11.63 10.01
CA LEU A 636 -5.70 12.90 9.66
C LEU A 636 -4.43 12.67 8.85
N THR A 637 -3.53 11.83 9.35
CA THR A 637 -2.25 11.56 8.70
C THR A 637 -2.43 10.92 7.33
N ARG A 638 -3.38 9.97 7.19
CA ARG A 638 -3.77 9.42 5.89
C ARG A 638 -4.24 10.51 4.93
N THR A 639 -5.19 11.34 5.36
CA THR A 639 -5.74 12.40 4.49
C THR A 639 -4.66 13.42 4.10
N ILE A 640 -3.71 13.70 5.00
CA ILE A 640 -2.57 14.57 4.69
C ILE A 640 -1.68 13.92 3.63
N GLN A 641 -1.37 12.63 3.75
CA GLN A 641 -0.54 11.91 2.78
C GLN A 641 -1.20 11.86 1.40
N GLU A 642 -2.48 11.49 1.33
CA GLU A 642 -3.26 11.46 0.09
C GLU A 642 -3.45 12.86 -0.51
N GLY A 643 -3.64 13.88 0.31
CA GLY A 643 -3.86 15.26 -0.12
C GLY A 643 -2.57 16.03 -0.47
N SER A 644 -1.40 15.59 0.01
CA SER A 644 -0.10 16.25 -0.20
C SER A 644 0.49 15.96 -1.57
N THR A 645 -0.22 16.38 -2.61
CA THR A 645 0.23 16.28 -4.01
C THR A 645 1.52 17.09 -4.22
N ILE A 646 2.26 16.79 -5.29
CA ILE A 646 3.49 17.53 -5.66
C ILE A 646 3.18 19.03 -5.83
N VAL A 647 2.01 19.35 -6.38
CA VAL A 647 1.49 20.72 -6.50
C VAL A 647 1.31 21.35 -5.12
N MET A 648 0.64 20.67 -4.18
CA MET A 648 0.43 21.19 -2.83
C MET A 648 1.76 21.40 -2.10
N LYS A 649 2.70 20.46 -2.18
CA LYS A 649 4.05 20.59 -1.61
C LYS A 649 4.79 21.80 -2.19
N ALA A 650 4.69 22.02 -3.50
CA ALA A 650 5.30 23.18 -4.16
C ALA A 650 4.68 24.52 -3.73
N ILE A 651 3.36 24.55 -3.53
CA ILE A 651 2.64 25.72 -3.02
C ILE A 651 3.06 26.02 -1.57
N THR A 652 3.03 25.02 -0.70
CA THR A 652 3.36 25.18 0.73
C THR A 652 4.81 25.62 0.93
N THR A 653 5.74 25.14 0.10
CA THR A 653 7.16 25.57 0.13
C THR A 653 7.42 26.86 -0.65
N ASN A 654 6.39 27.47 -1.24
CA ASN A 654 6.47 28.65 -2.10
C ASN A 654 7.58 28.53 -3.18
N ASN A 655 7.72 27.34 -3.76
CA ASN A 655 8.80 27.02 -4.69
C ASN A 655 8.29 26.98 -6.13
N SER A 656 8.48 28.09 -6.85
CA SER A 656 8.02 28.24 -8.23
C SER A 656 8.64 27.24 -9.21
N LYS A 657 9.85 26.73 -8.94
CA LYS A 657 10.50 25.69 -9.76
C LYS A 657 9.83 24.34 -9.55
N LEU A 658 9.56 23.96 -8.29
CA LEU A 658 8.80 22.74 -7.98
C LEU A 658 7.38 22.83 -8.54
N LEU A 659 6.75 24.01 -8.50
CA LEU A 659 5.41 24.19 -9.04
C LEU A 659 5.38 24.03 -10.56
N ARG A 660 6.35 24.62 -11.27
CA ARG A 660 6.48 24.42 -12.73
C ARG A 660 6.70 22.95 -13.07
N LYS A 661 7.58 22.26 -12.33
CA LYS A 661 7.84 20.82 -12.49
C LYS A 661 6.62 19.95 -12.16
N ALA A 662 5.75 20.41 -11.26
CA ALA A 662 4.53 19.69 -10.88
C ALA A 662 3.40 19.84 -11.90
N ILE A 663 3.46 20.86 -12.76
CA ILE A 663 2.44 21.19 -13.76
C ILE A 663 2.87 20.76 -15.18
N SER A 664 4.18 20.67 -15.44
CA SER A 664 4.77 20.09 -16.65
C SER A 664 4.75 18.57 -16.61
#